data_AF-A0A8C4N964-F1
#
_entry.id   AF-A0A8C4N964-F1
#
_cell.length_a   1.000
_cell.length_b   1.000
_cell.length_c   1.000
_cell.angle_alpha   90.00
_cell.angle_beta   90.00
_cell.angle_gamma   90.00
#
_symmetry.space_group_name_H-M   'P 1'
#
loop_
_entity.id
_entity.type
_entity.pdbx_description
1 polymer ?
#
loop_
_entity_poly.entity_id
_entity_poly.type
_entity_poly.pdbx_seq_one_letter_code
_entity_poly.pdbx_strand_id
1 'polypeptide(L)'
;MGTRMLVVLKPLFCDIAVGGWQMWDNDSGTLSVWAVTVDGKIKFRLGVTRDTPEGIGWQTVETPSQVLQLSCSPSSLVWAVLWEGKLLMRLQVNRSCPQGHGWFEVSPPEHEFGVVQVAVGTRVIWTVTSDGKVWFRTSVTPSCPAGVGWVEMPVHLIMLSVAPDDQVWAIERRRRSLYIREGIDSSELGGRSWKLVALTPDRKVDGQKMVGAQEQDGGTENVEEQLTCMRVNDKPRDGESGGHDSESEDSEKLMMAKAEGWNKMDKELESKDGFGASDIMREACKKVGIWDAEAYNWEATAQKERPLDETSSLCSSVGEEGADSFECDAPIWTWVSAGACLVDWANLPSWLASSRDGVNMKMARETARQTASESPWHRNIARQLVELAQKERQGFEHYPQATDQQEMWVRKGFLQWWRDWAPHKWMPVEVELEQVLGHEGRKEALLLIYYRMGSTPKYLHVFVSDVTIFVPILSPTRHTFAVYTPESTRARWPVRLATRTEEELRDWLAVLTLAVCQTRGLSKQPSASAFWSVTCCGDVFVCDPPSHQEELQKPPPADELFWRQVGGHLRLVETGAGGVVWGLGYDNTPWVYTGGYGGGFLQGLVGSLDDMGTQTDHMQVDLYENQRWNPITGYTARGLLTDRYMWSDKSGLNERNKDSVRPPSPLWCWDSNWSVDFAVPGGTDKEGWQYASDFPASYHGSKTIKDFVRRRRWERYCKLVTSGPWREVHRSPLLDISIMPDPSHESQHRSDSDTIALWAISVNGDVLYRQGVTRGNTIGESWHHVPTDQPFMSISVGRKGQVWAVSSNGAAFLRQGLSANCFTGTHWELVCAPARQQFCQVSVGDCTVCCVDKQGNLWLREGLEKGGTSGTGWKLISDNIRKVSVGPVDQIWAIADHVQGTMSLSRGTVAHRIGVGPASPAGVRWEYGIGGGWDHISVRGFFPRPPQVDEVQSADNLDLLPSPDSGSNTRSTESFSAIAC
;
A
#
# COMPACT_ATOMS: atom_id res chain seq x y z
N MET A 1 -25.53 -3.88 -47.63
CA MET A 1 -25.61 -4.94 -46.60
C MET A 1 -24.25 -5.00 -45.92
N GLY A 2 -24.15 -4.51 -44.69
CA GLY A 2 -22.90 -4.47 -43.93
C GLY A 2 -23.22 -4.65 -42.46
N THR A 3 -22.95 -5.86 -41.96
CA THR A 3 -23.28 -6.33 -40.63
C THR A 3 -22.55 -5.47 -39.58
N ARG A 4 -23.30 -4.72 -38.77
CA ARG A 4 -22.77 -4.10 -37.54
C ARG A 4 -22.38 -5.22 -36.58
N MET A 5 -21.08 -5.42 -36.35
CA MET A 5 -20.61 -6.19 -35.20
C MET A 5 -20.95 -5.39 -33.93
N LEU A 6 -22.05 -5.74 -33.28
CA LEU A 6 -22.33 -5.35 -31.90
C LEU A 6 -21.28 -6.04 -31.03
N VAL A 7 -20.32 -5.26 -30.51
CA VAL A 7 -19.48 -5.70 -29.41
C VAL A 7 -20.40 -5.93 -28.22
N VAL A 8 -20.63 -7.19 -27.87
CA VAL A 8 -21.36 -7.57 -26.66
C VAL A 8 -20.45 -7.25 -25.48
N LEU A 9 -20.63 -6.08 -24.87
CA LEU A 9 -20.04 -5.79 -23.57
C LEU A 9 -20.46 -6.90 -22.60
N LYS A 10 -19.48 -7.60 -22.00
CA LYS A 10 -19.78 -8.56 -20.92
C LYS A 10 -20.50 -7.77 -19.80
N PRO A 11 -21.61 -8.28 -19.25
CA PRO A 11 -22.35 -7.58 -18.20
C PRO A 11 -21.43 -7.40 -16.98
N LEU A 12 -21.20 -6.16 -16.58
CA LEU A 12 -20.54 -5.84 -15.32
C LEU A 12 -21.55 -5.98 -14.19
N PHE A 13 -21.17 -6.66 -13.11
CA PHE A 13 -22.02 -6.86 -11.92
C PHE A 13 -21.66 -5.84 -10.83
N CYS A 14 -22.66 -5.27 -10.17
CA CYS A 14 -22.50 -4.36 -9.04
C CYS A 14 -22.88 -5.00 -7.69
N ASP A 15 -23.59 -6.13 -7.71
CA ASP A 15 -23.94 -6.90 -6.50
C ASP A 15 -24.09 -8.40 -6.82
N ILE A 16 -23.87 -9.25 -5.82
CA ILE A 16 -23.96 -10.71 -5.92
C ILE A 16 -24.51 -11.33 -4.63
N ALA A 17 -25.41 -12.31 -4.76
CA ALA A 17 -25.86 -13.12 -3.64
C ALA A 17 -25.80 -14.60 -3.96
N VAL A 18 -25.39 -15.38 -2.96
CA VAL A 18 -25.26 -16.83 -3.01
C VAL A 18 -26.14 -17.43 -1.93
N GLY A 19 -26.95 -18.42 -2.29
CA GLY A 19 -28.00 -18.97 -1.44
C GLY A 19 -28.48 -20.35 -1.88
N GLY A 20 -29.59 -20.76 -1.29
CA GLY A 20 -30.42 -21.87 -1.74
C GLY A 20 -29.96 -23.27 -1.33
N TRP A 21 -28.81 -23.46 -0.66
CA TRP A 21 -28.24 -24.79 -0.34
C TRP A 21 -29.12 -25.71 0.50
N GLN A 22 -30.20 -25.21 1.08
CA GLN A 22 -31.21 -26.01 1.78
C GLN A 22 -32.40 -26.40 0.88
N MET A 23 -32.47 -25.94 -0.37
CA MET A 23 -33.52 -26.29 -1.33
C MET A 23 -33.29 -27.66 -2.01
N TRP A 24 -32.07 -28.18 -1.95
CA TRP A 24 -31.67 -29.41 -2.64
C TRP A 24 -31.29 -30.50 -1.64
N ASP A 25 -31.33 -31.76 -2.07
CA ASP A 25 -30.92 -32.88 -1.21
C ASP A 25 -29.40 -32.80 -0.93
N ASN A 26 -28.98 -33.27 0.25
CA ASN A 26 -27.61 -33.15 0.77
C ASN A 26 -26.51 -33.62 -0.18
N ASP A 27 -26.80 -34.51 -1.14
CA ASP A 27 -25.83 -35.08 -2.07
C ASP A 27 -25.62 -34.25 -3.35
N SER A 28 -26.47 -33.26 -3.64
CA SER A 28 -26.47 -32.56 -4.93
C SER A 28 -25.46 -31.41 -5.04
N GLY A 29 -25.01 -30.86 -3.90
CA GLY A 29 -24.07 -29.73 -3.84
C GLY A 29 -24.47 -28.51 -4.68
N THR A 30 -25.73 -28.39 -5.10
CA THR A 30 -26.19 -27.30 -5.98
C THR A 30 -26.21 -25.98 -5.20
N LEU A 31 -26.08 -24.83 -5.89
CA LEU A 31 -26.13 -23.48 -5.30
C LEU A 31 -26.94 -22.53 -6.19
N SER A 32 -27.54 -21.51 -5.58
CA SER A 32 -28.28 -20.45 -6.26
C SER A 32 -27.42 -19.20 -6.23
N VAL A 33 -26.93 -18.78 -7.39
CA VAL A 33 -26.13 -17.55 -7.51
C VAL A 33 -26.91 -16.54 -8.34
N TRP A 34 -27.12 -15.38 -7.75
CA TRP A 34 -27.83 -14.24 -8.30
C TRP A 34 -26.89 -13.05 -8.38
N ALA A 35 -27.01 -12.23 -9.42
CA ALA A 35 -26.19 -11.04 -9.57
C ALA A 35 -27.00 -9.86 -10.14
N VAL A 36 -26.69 -8.65 -9.68
CA VAL A 36 -27.21 -7.39 -10.24
C VAL A 36 -26.16 -6.83 -11.19
N THR A 37 -26.59 -6.47 -12.39
CA THR A 37 -25.76 -5.77 -13.36
C THR A 37 -25.76 -4.26 -13.12
N VAL A 38 -24.73 -3.55 -13.60
CA VAL A 38 -24.64 -2.08 -13.46
C VAL A 38 -25.86 -1.35 -14.05
N ASP A 39 -26.54 -1.92 -15.05
CA ASP A 39 -27.79 -1.38 -15.61
C ASP A 39 -29.05 -1.80 -14.84
N GLY A 40 -28.89 -2.39 -13.65
CA GLY A 40 -29.96 -2.75 -12.72
C GLY A 40 -30.73 -4.02 -13.10
N LYS A 41 -30.22 -4.86 -14.01
CA LYS A 41 -30.87 -6.14 -14.37
C LYS A 41 -30.37 -7.28 -13.48
N ILE A 42 -31.27 -8.18 -13.12
CA ILE A 42 -30.92 -9.40 -12.38
C ILE A 42 -30.50 -10.52 -13.35
N LYS A 43 -29.41 -11.20 -13.01
CA LYS A 43 -28.95 -12.43 -13.66
C LYS A 43 -28.94 -13.59 -12.65
N PHE A 44 -29.35 -14.76 -13.10
CA PHE A 44 -29.27 -16.02 -12.38
C PHE A 44 -28.21 -16.92 -13.01
N ARG A 45 -27.31 -17.51 -12.22
CA ARG A 45 -26.28 -18.43 -12.72
C ARG A 45 -26.84 -19.85 -12.79
N LEU A 46 -26.78 -20.45 -13.96
CA LEU A 46 -27.21 -21.82 -14.22
C LEU A 46 -26.10 -22.81 -13.88
N GLY A 47 -26.48 -24.01 -13.44
CA GLY A 47 -25.59 -25.17 -13.30
C GLY A 47 -24.49 -25.03 -12.24
N VAL A 48 -24.71 -24.18 -11.23
CA VAL A 48 -23.76 -24.06 -10.11
C VAL A 48 -23.92 -25.25 -9.19
N THR A 49 -22.86 -26.06 -9.08
CA THR A 49 -22.78 -27.19 -8.15
C THR A 49 -21.43 -27.17 -7.44
N ARG A 50 -21.24 -28.05 -6.45
CA ARG A 50 -19.97 -28.21 -5.74
C ARG A 50 -18.82 -28.54 -6.69
N ASP A 51 -19.09 -29.34 -7.71
CA ASP A 51 -18.09 -29.77 -8.70
C ASP A 51 -17.98 -28.80 -9.88
N THR A 52 -18.98 -27.94 -10.08
CA THR A 52 -19.04 -26.90 -11.12
C THR A 52 -19.39 -25.53 -10.52
N PRO A 53 -18.54 -24.97 -9.64
CA PRO A 53 -18.81 -23.71 -8.94
C PRO A 53 -18.89 -22.52 -9.91
N GLU A 54 -18.22 -22.59 -11.05
CA GLU A 54 -18.31 -21.62 -12.12
C GLU A 54 -19.69 -21.60 -12.78
N GLY A 55 -20.45 -22.70 -12.75
CA GLY A 55 -21.72 -22.85 -13.46
C GLY A 55 -21.59 -22.76 -14.99
N ILE A 56 -22.70 -22.95 -15.70
CA ILE A 56 -22.73 -23.10 -17.17
C ILE A 56 -23.13 -21.83 -17.93
N GLY A 57 -23.72 -20.82 -17.26
CA GLY A 57 -24.15 -19.60 -17.93
C GLY A 57 -25.00 -18.67 -17.08
N TRP A 58 -25.22 -17.44 -17.56
CA TRP A 58 -26.08 -16.45 -16.93
C TRP A 58 -27.41 -16.32 -17.68
N GLN A 59 -28.52 -16.40 -16.97
CA GLN A 59 -29.86 -16.17 -17.48
C GLN A 59 -30.43 -14.87 -16.91
N THR A 60 -31.06 -14.04 -17.74
CA THR A 60 -31.71 -12.81 -17.26
C THR A 60 -33.04 -13.16 -16.60
N VAL A 61 -33.26 -12.59 -15.41
CA VAL A 61 -34.55 -12.68 -14.71
C VAL A 61 -35.24 -11.34 -14.84
N GLU A 62 -36.46 -11.34 -15.35
CA GLU A 62 -37.24 -10.11 -15.54
C GLU A 62 -37.57 -9.46 -14.19
N THR A 63 -37.39 -8.15 -14.12
CA THR A 63 -37.66 -7.30 -12.96
C THR A 63 -38.54 -6.11 -13.38
N PRO A 64 -39.42 -5.61 -12.49
CA PRO A 64 -40.32 -4.51 -12.81
C PRO A 64 -39.58 -3.15 -12.95
N SER A 65 -38.44 -2.97 -12.27
CA SER A 65 -37.57 -1.80 -12.38
C SER A 65 -36.08 -2.19 -12.20
N GLN A 66 -35.20 -1.19 -12.17
CA GLN A 66 -33.77 -1.31 -11.93
C GLN A 66 -33.46 -1.66 -10.47
N VAL A 67 -32.72 -2.75 -10.29
CA VAL A 67 -32.33 -3.28 -8.98
C VAL A 67 -30.99 -2.68 -8.56
N LEU A 68 -30.89 -2.31 -7.28
CA LEU A 68 -29.70 -1.80 -6.63
C LEU A 68 -28.89 -2.93 -6.00
N GLN A 69 -29.57 -3.77 -5.21
CA GLN A 69 -28.97 -4.82 -4.38
C GLN A 69 -29.96 -5.98 -4.24
N LEU A 70 -29.47 -7.21 -4.08
CA LEU A 70 -30.28 -8.41 -3.86
C LEU A 70 -29.67 -9.31 -2.78
N SER A 71 -30.51 -10.03 -2.06
CA SER A 71 -30.09 -11.01 -1.07
C SER A 71 -30.95 -12.26 -1.17
N CYS A 72 -30.33 -13.43 -1.01
CA CYS A 72 -31.01 -14.72 -1.01
C CYS A 72 -30.69 -15.50 0.27
N SER A 73 -31.67 -16.24 0.77
CA SER A 73 -31.52 -17.09 1.94
C SER A 73 -30.85 -18.42 1.60
N PRO A 74 -30.42 -19.20 2.61
CA PRO A 74 -30.10 -20.62 2.44
C PRO A 74 -31.25 -21.45 1.87
N SER A 75 -32.49 -20.99 2.06
CA SER A 75 -33.74 -21.63 1.63
C SER A 75 -34.27 -21.01 0.33
N SER A 76 -35.56 -20.70 0.25
CA SER A 76 -36.22 -20.21 -0.96
C SER A 76 -36.49 -18.70 -1.00
N LEU A 77 -36.03 -17.91 -0.01
CA LEU A 77 -36.33 -16.47 0.02
C LEU A 77 -35.30 -15.70 -0.81
N VAL A 78 -35.80 -14.86 -1.71
CA VAL A 78 -34.96 -13.92 -2.49
C VAL A 78 -35.62 -12.56 -2.46
N TRP A 79 -34.87 -11.55 -2.03
CA TRP A 79 -35.32 -10.16 -1.93
C TRP A 79 -34.39 -9.26 -2.74
N ALA A 80 -34.95 -8.17 -3.24
CA ALA A 80 -34.24 -7.17 -4.01
C ALA A 80 -34.66 -5.77 -3.56
N VAL A 81 -33.71 -4.85 -3.58
CA VAL A 81 -33.89 -3.42 -3.37
C VAL A 81 -33.82 -2.74 -4.73
N LEU A 82 -34.81 -1.92 -5.05
CA LEU A 82 -34.80 -1.10 -6.27
C LEU A 82 -34.02 0.20 -6.06
N TRP A 83 -33.61 0.85 -7.16
CA TRP A 83 -32.93 2.15 -7.10
C TRP A 83 -33.76 3.24 -6.42
N GLU A 84 -35.09 3.15 -6.49
CA GLU A 84 -36.00 4.09 -5.84
C GLU A 84 -36.19 3.79 -4.33
N GLY A 85 -35.48 2.80 -3.79
CA GLY A 85 -35.54 2.43 -2.37
C GLY A 85 -36.71 1.53 -1.97
N LYS A 86 -37.41 0.96 -2.96
CA LYS A 86 -38.52 -0.01 -2.77
C LYS A 86 -37.99 -1.44 -2.64
N LEU A 87 -38.77 -2.29 -1.98
CA LEU A 87 -38.44 -3.71 -1.78
C LEU A 87 -39.28 -4.62 -2.67
N LEU A 88 -38.64 -5.63 -3.24
CA LEU A 88 -39.29 -6.70 -3.97
C LEU A 88 -38.93 -8.05 -3.35
N MET A 89 -39.92 -8.94 -3.28
CA MET A 89 -39.73 -10.35 -2.93
C MET A 89 -40.01 -11.22 -4.15
N ARG A 90 -39.14 -12.20 -4.42
CA ARG A 90 -39.34 -13.17 -5.51
C ARG A 90 -40.35 -14.24 -5.11
N LEU A 91 -41.29 -14.55 -6.01
CA LEU A 91 -42.35 -15.53 -5.81
C LEU A 91 -41.98 -16.89 -6.41
N GLN A 92 -42.46 -17.96 -5.76
CA GLN A 92 -42.39 -19.36 -6.24
C GLN A 92 -40.97 -19.89 -6.46
N VAL A 93 -39.98 -19.36 -5.73
CA VAL A 93 -38.66 -19.97 -5.66
C VAL A 93 -38.79 -21.29 -4.89
N ASN A 94 -38.43 -22.40 -5.52
CA ASN A 94 -38.44 -23.73 -4.90
C ASN A 94 -37.52 -24.67 -5.70
N ARG A 95 -37.42 -25.94 -5.27
CA ARG A 95 -36.54 -26.93 -5.92
C ARG A 95 -36.85 -27.17 -7.39
N SER A 96 -38.12 -27.18 -7.80
CA SER A 96 -38.52 -27.38 -9.19
C SER A 96 -38.43 -26.09 -10.02
N CYS A 97 -38.44 -24.93 -9.37
CA CYS A 97 -38.31 -23.62 -9.98
C CYS A 97 -37.34 -22.72 -9.18
N PRO A 98 -36.02 -22.92 -9.31
CA PRO A 98 -35.02 -22.19 -8.50
C PRO A 98 -34.96 -20.68 -8.83
N GLN A 99 -35.49 -20.26 -9.97
CA GLN A 99 -35.54 -18.85 -10.38
C GLN A 99 -36.84 -18.15 -9.93
N GLY A 100 -37.87 -18.91 -9.52
CA GLY A 100 -39.22 -18.37 -9.30
C GLY A 100 -39.87 -17.76 -10.56
N HIS A 101 -41.11 -17.31 -10.44
CA HIS A 101 -41.93 -16.86 -11.58
C HIS A 101 -42.45 -15.42 -11.51
N GLY A 102 -42.17 -14.67 -10.45
CA GLY A 102 -42.63 -13.28 -10.36
C GLY A 102 -42.05 -12.50 -9.19
N TRP A 103 -42.39 -11.22 -9.11
CA TRP A 103 -42.02 -10.32 -8.01
C TRP A 103 -43.26 -9.80 -7.31
N PHE A 104 -43.15 -9.62 -6.00
CA PHE A 104 -44.15 -8.98 -5.16
C PHE A 104 -43.53 -7.75 -4.50
N GLU A 105 -44.15 -6.58 -4.66
CA GLU A 105 -43.69 -5.34 -4.03
C GLU A 105 -44.07 -5.33 -2.55
N VAL A 106 -43.10 -5.04 -1.70
CA VAL A 106 -43.24 -4.99 -0.25
C VAL A 106 -43.10 -3.54 0.20
N SER A 107 -44.03 -3.06 1.02
CA SER A 107 -43.98 -1.71 1.57
C SER A 107 -42.70 -1.47 2.36
N PRO A 108 -41.97 -0.35 2.12
CA PRO A 108 -40.78 0.00 2.88
C PRO A 108 -41.13 0.37 4.33
N PRO A 109 -40.16 0.37 5.26
CA PRO A 109 -40.38 0.75 6.66
C PRO A 109 -40.78 2.22 6.83
N GLU A 110 -40.12 3.13 6.11
CA GLU A 110 -40.42 4.56 6.08
C GLU A 110 -40.54 5.03 4.62
N HIS A 111 -41.42 6.00 4.35
CA HIS A 111 -41.64 6.52 2.99
C HIS A 111 -40.67 7.65 2.60
N GLU A 112 -40.05 8.31 3.58
CA GLU A 112 -39.13 9.43 3.33
C GLU A 112 -37.72 8.97 2.95
N PHE A 113 -37.25 7.86 3.54
CA PHE A 113 -35.90 7.33 3.32
C PHE A 113 -35.98 5.96 2.65
N GLY A 114 -35.45 5.87 1.44
CA GLY A 114 -35.41 4.64 0.67
C GLY A 114 -34.53 3.57 1.32
N VAL A 115 -34.89 2.30 1.14
CA VAL A 115 -34.06 1.17 1.55
C VAL A 115 -32.83 1.10 0.62
N VAL A 116 -31.64 0.93 1.19
CA VAL A 116 -30.38 0.81 0.42
C VAL A 116 -29.81 -0.60 0.45
N GLN A 117 -30.19 -1.41 1.43
CA GLN A 117 -29.76 -2.81 1.57
C GLN A 117 -30.85 -3.67 2.21
N VAL A 118 -31.01 -4.90 1.73
CA VAL A 118 -31.73 -5.99 2.39
C VAL A 118 -30.79 -7.17 2.63
N ALA A 119 -30.90 -7.81 3.79
CA ALA A 119 -30.30 -9.12 4.05
C ALA A 119 -31.34 -10.10 4.58
N VAL A 120 -31.27 -11.32 4.06
CA VAL A 120 -32.30 -12.34 4.21
C VAL A 120 -31.68 -13.57 4.86
N GLY A 121 -32.21 -13.95 6.03
CA GLY A 121 -31.93 -15.23 6.70
C GLY A 121 -32.96 -16.30 6.33
N THR A 122 -33.02 -17.36 7.13
CA THR A 122 -34.00 -18.44 6.97
C THR A 122 -35.39 -17.99 7.44
N ARG A 123 -35.46 -17.20 8.52
CA ARG A 123 -36.72 -16.69 9.12
C ARG A 123 -36.71 -15.19 9.39
N VAL A 124 -35.59 -14.52 9.12
CA VAL A 124 -35.41 -13.10 9.44
C VAL A 124 -35.09 -12.29 8.20
N ILE A 125 -35.57 -11.05 8.18
CA ILE A 125 -35.27 -10.10 7.11
C ILE A 125 -34.92 -8.78 7.77
N TRP A 126 -33.77 -8.24 7.38
CA TRP A 126 -33.23 -7.00 7.90
C TRP A 126 -32.97 -6.04 6.76
N THR A 127 -33.18 -4.75 6.99
CA THR A 127 -32.90 -3.71 6.01
C THR A 127 -32.20 -2.51 6.63
N VAL A 128 -31.45 -1.80 5.78
CA VAL A 128 -30.82 -0.51 6.12
C VAL A 128 -31.41 0.55 5.18
N THR A 129 -31.85 1.66 5.74
CA THR A 129 -32.36 2.82 5.00
C THR A 129 -31.24 3.82 4.69
N SER A 130 -31.46 4.75 3.76
CA SER A 130 -30.44 5.72 3.32
C SER A 130 -29.90 6.65 4.43
N ASP A 131 -30.68 6.83 5.50
CA ASP A 131 -30.30 7.54 6.74
C ASP A 131 -29.52 6.65 7.74
N GLY A 132 -29.26 5.39 7.39
CA GLY A 132 -28.49 4.43 8.17
C GLY A 132 -29.27 3.75 9.30
N LYS A 133 -30.58 4.01 9.45
CA LYS A 133 -31.43 3.26 10.38
C LYS A 133 -31.59 1.82 9.92
N VAL A 134 -31.92 0.96 10.89
CA VAL A 134 -31.97 -0.49 10.70
C VAL A 134 -33.34 -1.00 11.09
N TRP A 135 -33.91 -1.84 10.24
CA TRP A 135 -35.27 -2.34 10.41
C TRP A 135 -35.30 -3.85 10.33
N PHE A 136 -35.98 -4.45 11.30
CA PHE A 136 -36.26 -5.88 11.35
C PHE A 136 -37.70 -6.14 10.89
N ARG A 137 -37.90 -7.14 10.02
CA ARG A 137 -39.23 -7.49 9.52
C ARG A 137 -39.90 -8.56 10.36
N THR A 138 -41.14 -8.33 10.78
CA THR A 138 -41.90 -9.23 11.64
C THR A 138 -42.79 -10.21 10.87
N SER A 139 -43.03 -11.37 11.51
CA SER A 139 -43.93 -12.43 11.05
C SER A 139 -43.59 -13.02 9.68
N VAL A 140 -42.31 -13.09 9.35
CA VAL A 140 -41.81 -13.83 8.18
C VAL A 140 -41.90 -15.32 8.49
N THR A 141 -42.79 -16.03 7.78
CA THR A 141 -42.98 -17.48 7.93
C THR A 141 -43.06 -18.14 6.55
N PRO A 142 -42.93 -19.47 6.44
CA PRO A 142 -43.13 -20.15 5.16
C PRO A 142 -44.52 -19.91 4.53
N SER A 143 -45.56 -19.71 5.35
CA SER A 143 -46.92 -19.36 4.90
C SER A 143 -47.12 -17.86 4.63
N CYS A 144 -46.28 -17.00 5.22
CA CYS A 144 -46.28 -15.56 5.02
C CYS A 144 -44.84 -15.06 4.75
N PRO A 145 -44.25 -15.38 3.59
CA PRO A 145 -42.85 -15.06 3.30
C PRO A 145 -42.63 -13.54 3.17
N ALA A 146 -43.69 -12.81 2.84
CA ALA A 146 -43.67 -11.35 2.77
C ALA A 146 -43.64 -10.69 4.15
N GLY A 147 -43.95 -11.36 5.27
CA GLY A 147 -44.08 -10.73 6.60
C GLY A 147 -45.16 -9.65 6.68
N VAL A 148 -45.41 -9.12 7.88
CA VAL A 148 -46.54 -8.20 8.15
C VAL A 148 -46.14 -6.76 8.51
N GLY A 149 -44.93 -6.54 9.03
CA GLY A 149 -44.52 -5.21 9.49
C GLY A 149 -43.02 -5.05 9.69
N TRP A 150 -42.61 -3.82 10.02
CA TRP A 150 -41.23 -3.44 10.32
C TRP A 150 -41.10 -2.94 11.76
N VAL A 151 -39.97 -3.25 12.39
CA VAL A 151 -39.60 -2.78 13.73
C VAL A 151 -38.26 -2.07 13.62
N GLU A 152 -38.19 -0.82 14.07
CA GLU A 152 -36.94 -0.06 14.10
C GLU A 152 -36.01 -0.63 15.17
N MET A 153 -34.73 -0.75 14.82
CA MET A 153 -33.68 -1.19 15.72
C MET A 153 -32.80 0.02 16.03
N PRO A 154 -32.61 0.40 17.31
CA PRO A 154 -31.97 1.65 17.70
C PRO A 154 -30.43 1.58 17.52
N VAL A 155 -29.98 1.58 16.26
CA VAL A 155 -28.58 1.55 15.84
C VAL A 155 -28.44 2.18 14.45
N HIS A 156 -27.28 2.75 14.15
CA HIS A 156 -26.97 3.25 12.81
C HIS A 156 -25.88 2.39 12.17
N LEU A 157 -26.24 1.66 11.12
CA LEU A 157 -25.34 0.73 10.44
C LEU A 157 -25.04 1.21 9.01
N ILE A 158 -23.86 0.86 8.49
CA ILE A 158 -23.54 1.03 7.07
C ILE A 158 -23.98 -0.18 6.25
N MET A 159 -23.90 -1.38 6.86
CA MET A 159 -24.38 -2.61 6.26
C MET A 159 -24.61 -3.70 7.31
N LEU A 160 -25.34 -4.74 6.90
CA LEU A 160 -25.60 -5.94 7.68
C LEU A 160 -25.49 -7.21 6.83
N SER A 161 -25.26 -8.35 7.48
CA SER A 161 -25.23 -9.69 6.85
C SER A 161 -25.83 -10.72 7.80
N VAL A 162 -26.60 -11.65 7.25
CA VAL A 162 -27.32 -12.67 8.02
C VAL A 162 -26.76 -14.05 7.69
N ALA A 163 -26.50 -14.83 8.74
CA ALA A 163 -25.99 -16.19 8.67
C ALA A 163 -27.14 -17.22 8.53
N PRO A 164 -26.82 -18.51 8.23
CA PRO A 164 -27.85 -19.52 8.00
C PRO A 164 -28.74 -19.84 9.21
N ASP A 165 -28.22 -19.64 10.41
CA ASP A 165 -28.90 -19.78 11.71
C ASP A 165 -29.66 -18.51 12.14
N ASP A 166 -29.89 -17.58 11.21
CA ASP A 166 -30.48 -16.25 11.44
C ASP A 166 -29.59 -15.29 12.24
N GLN A 167 -28.34 -15.67 12.55
CA GLN A 167 -27.40 -14.81 13.28
C GLN A 167 -27.01 -13.57 12.45
N VAL A 168 -27.06 -12.38 13.06
CA VAL A 168 -26.81 -11.10 12.36
C VAL A 168 -25.45 -10.53 12.72
N TRP A 169 -24.72 -10.12 11.69
CA TRP A 169 -23.47 -9.37 11.76
C TRP A 169 -23.64 -8.01 11.09
N ALA A 170 -22.96 -7.00 11.57
CA ALA A 170 -23.12 -5.64 11.07
C ALA A 170 -21.87 -4.78 11.24
N ILE A 171 -21.80 -3.73 10.44
CA ILE A 171 -20.77 -2.69 10.56
C ILE A 171 -21.45 -1.37 10.95
N GLU A 172 -20.97 -0.74 12.01
CA GLU A 172 -21.49 0.55 12.47
C GLU A 172 -21.14 1.68 11.49
N ARG A 173 -22.09 2.60 11.25
CA ARG A 173 -21.93 3.68 10.27
C ARG A 173 -20.79 4.65 10.59
N ARG A 174 -20.59 5.01 11.87
CA ARG A 174 -19.61 6.03 12.29
C ARG A 174 -18.21 5.47 12.50
N ARG A 175 -18.06 4.50 13.40
CA ARG A 175 -16.73 3.96 13.77
C ARG A 175 -16.26 2.83 12.86
N ARG A 176 -17.13 2.32 11.97
CA ARG A 176 -16.85 1.17 11.11
C ARG A 176 -16.37 -0.05 11.90
N SER A 177 -16.91 -0.21 13.11
CA SER A 177 -16.65 -1.34 13.98
C SER A 177 -17.55 -2.52 13.63
N LEU A 178 -17.01 -3.73 13.76
CA LEU A 178 -17.76 -4.97 13.53
C LEU A 178 -18.58 -5.34 14.78
N TYR A 179 -19.86 -5.62 14.57
CA TYR A 179 -20.81 -6.04 15.61
C TYR A 179 -21.48 -7.36 15.25
N ILE A 180 -21.81 -8.14 16.29
CA ILE A 180 -22.67 -9.32 16.22
C ILE A 180 -23.92 -9.09 17.11
N ARG A 181 -25.10 -9.50 16.66
CA ARG A 181 -26.35 -9.37 17.42
C ARG A 181 -26.51 -10.52 18.41
N GLU A 182 -26.38 -10.28 19.71
CA GLU A 182 -26.55 -11.31 20.74
C GLU A 182 -28.04 -11.58 21.04
N GLY A 183 -28.33 -12.82 21.43
CA GLY A 183 -29.64 -13.26 21.90
C GLY A 183 -30.64 -13.61 20.81
N ILE A 184 -30.18 -13.86 19.59
CA ILE A 184 -31.04 -14.41 18.52
C ILE A 184 -31.27 -15.90 18.81
N ASP A 185 -32.53 -16.28 18.97
CA ASP A 185 -32.94 -17.67 19.12
C ASP A 185 -34.31 -17.93 18.45
N SER A 186 -34.81 -19.16 18.52
CA SER A 186 -36.09 -19.53 17.90
C SER A 186 -37.31 -18.80 18.47
N SER A 187 -37.21 -18.25 19.69
CA SER A 187 -38.25 -17.44 20.34
C SER A 187 -38.06 -15.94 20.14
N GLU A 188 -36.81 -15.49 19.95
CA GLU A 188 -36.45 -14.07 19.89
C GLU A 188 -35.59 -13.78 18.65
N LEU A 189 -36.23 -13.81 17.47
CA LEU A 189 -35.56 -13.65 16.17
C LEU A 189 -34.92 -12.25 15.94
N GLY A 190 -35.34 -11.22 16.68
CA GLY A 190 -34.75 -9.88 16.63
C GLY A 190 -33.49 -9.71 17.48
N GLY A 191 -33.22 -10.67 18.38
CA GLY A 191 -32.15 -10.61 19.36
C GLY A 191 -32.27 -9.46 20.37
N ARG A 192 -31.36 -9.41 21.34
CA ARG A 192 -31.42 -8.50 22.49
C ARG A 192 -30.49 -7.29 22.36
N SER A 193 -29.24 -7.50 21.96
CA SER A 193 -28.22 -6.46 22.00
C SER A 193 -27.17 -6.59 20.90
N TRP A 194 -26.52 -5.49 20.54
CA TRP A 194 -25.35 -5.49 19.66
C TRP A 194 -24.06 -5.63 20.50
N LYS A 195 -23.22 -6.59 20.15
CA LYS A 195 -21.91 -6.80 20.79
C LYS A 195 -20.79 -6.45 19.84
N LEU A 196 -19.88 -5.61 20.32
CA LEU A 196 -18.66 -5.25 19.61
C LEU A 196 -17.73 -6.47 19.54
N VAL A 197 -17.20 -6.73 18.35
CA VAL A 197 -16.23 -7.79 18.09
C VAL A 197 -14.83 -7.20 18.30
N ALA A 198 -14.21 -7.49 19.45
CA ALA A 198 -12.94 -6.87 19.86
C ALA A 198 -11.72 -7.71 19.44
N LEU A 199 -10.95 -7.22 18.48
CA LEU A 199 -9.63 -7.75 18.16
C LEU A 199 -8.60 -7.03 19.04
N THR A 200 -8.05 -7.69 20.06
CA THR A 200 -6.94 -7.12 20.85
C THR A 200 -5.62 -7.42 20.13
N PRO A 201 -4.82 -6.40 19.76
CA PRO A 201 -3.46 -6.61 19.28
C PRO A 201 -2.59 -7.17 20.42
N ASP A 202 -1.90 -8.27 20.16
CA ASP A 202 -1.01 -8.95 21.10
C ASP A 202 0.26 -8.09 21.33
N ARG A 203 0.20 -7.12 22.27
CA ARG A 203 1.40 -6.38 22.71
C ARG A 203 2.24 -7.30 23.60
N LYS A 204 3.30 -7.89 23.04
CA LYS A 204 4.39 -8.49 23.82
C LYS A 204 5.10 -7.39 24.61
N VAL A 205 4.95 -7.41 25.93
CA VAL A 205 5.77 -6.62 26.85
C VAL A 205 6.96 -7.48 27.23
N ASP A 206 8.14 -7.16 26.69
CA ASP A 206 9.39 -7.73 27.16
C ASP A 206 9.64 -7.24 28.60
N GLY A 207 9.79 -8.21 29.50
CA GLY A 207 10.04 -7.97 30.91
C GLY A 207 11.49 -7.62 31.22
N GLN A 208 11.60 -6.65 32.14
CA GLN A 208 12.50 -6.58 33.30
C GLN A 208 13.51 -5.44 33.32
N LYS A 209 13.24 -4.48 34.22
CA LYS A 209 14.22 -4.04 35.22
C LYS A 209 13.52 -3.86 36.57
N MET A 210 14.01 -4.62 37.56
CA MET A 210 13.78 -4.38 38.97
C MET A 210 14.40 -3.04 39.39
N VAL A 211 13.66 -2.21 40.10
CA VAL A 211 14.19 -1.36 41.18
C VAL A 211 13.10 -1.31 42.25
N GLY A 212 13.44 -1.74 43.46
CA GLY A 212 12.53 -1.70 44.61
C GLY A 212 12.52 -0.34 45.31
N ALA A 213 11.39 -0.03 45.95
CA ALA A 213 11.33 0.70 47.21
C ALA A 213 9.90 0.69 47.78
N GLN A 214 9.79 0.10 48.97
CA GLN A 214 9.02 0.50 50.16
C GLN A 214 7.52 0.85 50.08
N GLU A 215 6.78 0.09 50.88
CA GLU A 215 5.46 0.40 51.44
C GLU A 215 5.44 1.77 52.14
N GLN A 216 4.41 2.57 51.87
CA GLN A 216 3.80 3.43 52.87
C GLN A 216 2.33 3.72 52.56
N ASP A 217 1.60 3.78 53.67
CA ASP A 217 0.16 3.79 53.89
C ASP A 217 -0.49 5.18 53.65
N GLY A 218 -1.80 5.17 53.38
CA GLY A 218 -2.71 6.29 53.65
C GLY A 218 -3.00 7.30 52.52
N GLY A 219 -4.30 7.51 52.25
CA GLY A 219 -4.80 8.81 51.76
C GLY A 219 -5.69 8.77 50.53
N THR A 220 -6.98 8.55 50.77
CA THR A 220 -8.11 8.86 49.87
C THR A 220 -8.11 10.31 49.40
N GLU A 221 -8.33 10.54 48.10
CA GLU A 221 -9.14 11.66 47.61
C GLU A 221 -9.75 11.29 46.24
N ASN A 222 -11.08 11.20 46.24
CA ASN A 222 -11.93 10.85 45.09
C ASN A 222 -12.10 12.07 44.17
N VAL A 223 -11.89 11.88 42.88
CA VAL A 223 -12.56 12.66 41.83
C VAL A 223 -13.18 11.64 40.86
N GLU A 224 -14.47 11.39 41.03
CA GLU A 224 -15.30 10.58 40.13
C GLU A 224 -15.65 11.41 38.88
N GLU A 225 -15.22 10.95 37.70
CA GLU A 225 -15.85 11.30 36.41
C GLU A 225 -16.70 10.12 35.93
N GLN A 226 -17.97 10.44 35.66
CA GLN A 226 -19.05 9.53 35.34
C GLN A 226 -19.00 9.08 33.87
N LEU A 227 -19.13 7.77 33.61
CA LEU A 227 -19.59 7.22 32.34
C LEU A 227 -20.79 6.32 32.61
N THR A 228 -21.96 6.84 32.25
CA THR A 228 -23.28 6.24 32.41
C THR A 228 -23.51 5.11 31.40
N CYS A 229 -23.82 3.93 31.91
CA CYS A 229 -24.46 2.85 31.16
C CYS A 229 -25.98 3.04 31.22
N MET A 230 -26.67 3.04 30.06
CA MET A 230 -28.13 3.10 30.06
C MET A 230 -28.70 1.73 30.43
N ARG A 231 -29.12 1.60 31.69
CA ARG A 231 -30.15 0.64 32.12
C ARG A 231 -31.29 1.41 32.75
N VAL A 232 -32.49 1.13 32.24
CA VAL A 232 -33.77 1.56 32.80
C VAL A 232 -33.89 1.01 34.21
N ASN A 233 -34.17 1.88 35.18
CA ASN A 233 -34.53 1.49 36.54
C ASN A 233 -35.82 2.19 36.95
N ASP A 234 -36.86 1.38 37.13
CA ASP A 234 -38.08 1.69 37.86
C ASP A 234 -37.81 1.93 39.35
N LYS A 235 -38.60 2.82 39.98
CA LYS A 235 -38.94 2.86 41.42
C LYS A 235 -39.96 4.00 41.73
N PRO A 236 -40.67 4.04 42.89
CA PRO A 236 -41.93 3.31 43.18
C PRO A 236 -43.08 4.19 43.78
N ARG A 237 -44.31 3.62 43.82
CA ARG A 237 -45.44 3.71 44.84
C ARG A 237 -45.74 5.05 45.57
N ASP A 238 -46.96 5.56 45.74
CA ASP A 238 -48.31 5.00 45.97
C ASP A 238 -49.43 6.02 45.59
N GLY A 239 -50.66 5.57 45.29
CA GLY A 239 -51.86 6.44 45.26
C GLY A 239 -53.05 5.98 44.38
N GLU A 240 -53.88 5.09 44.92
CA GLU A 240 -55.34 4.92 44.71
C GLU A 240 -55.99 4.81 43.31
N SER A 241 -56.32 3.54 42.97
CA SER A 241 -57.61 3.00 42.48
C SER A 241 -58.36 3.61 41.28
N GLY A 242 -58.56 2.78 40.23
CA GLY A 242 -59.80 2.80 39.44
C GLY A 242 -59.74 2.30 37.97
N GLY A 243 -59.89 0.99 37.74
CA GLY A 243 -60.79 0.43 36.70
C GLY A 243 -60.27 0.14 35.27
N HIS A 244 -60.56 -1.09 34.84
CA HIS A 244 -60.75 -1.62 33.47
C HIS A 244 -59.54 -2.16 32.67
N ASP A 245 -59.28 -3.47 32.86
CA ASP A 245 -58.68 -4.37 31.86
C ASP A 245 -59.80 -4.98 31.00
N SER A 246 -59.82 -4.72 29.69
CA SER A 246 -60.59 -5.53 28.72
C SER A 246 -60.18 -5.40 27.24
N GLU A 247 -58.91 -5.16 26.90
CA GLU A 247 -58.47 -5.05 25.48
C GLU A 247 -57.51 -6.15 24.99
N SER A 248 -57.02 -7.04 25.86
CA SER A 248 -56.11 -8.13 25.43
C SER A 248 -56.82 -9.40 24.93
N GLU A 249 -58.04 -9.68 25.37
CA GLU A 249 -58.76 -10.90 24.93
C GLU A 249 -59.38 -10.79 23.52
N ASP A 250 -59.68 -9.58 23.04
CA ASP A 250 -60.30 -9.38 21.72
C ASP A 250 -59.29 -9.46 20.56
N SER A 251 -58.02 -9.13 20.83
CA SER A 251 -56.94 -9.20 19.84
C SER A 251 -56.47 -10.64 19.59
N GLU A 252 -56.43 -11.50 20.62
CA GLU A 252 -56.18 -12.94 20.46
C GLU A 252 -57.33 -13.65 19.74
N LYS A 253 -58.60 -13.31 20.04
CA LYS A 253 -59.77 -13.86 19.33
C LYS A 253 -59.79 -13.46 17.86
N LEU A 254 -59.37 -12.24 17.52
CA LEU A 254 -59.29 -11.77 16.13
C LEU A 254 -58.17 -12.48 15.34
N MET A 255 -57.04 -12.81 15.98
CA MET A 255 -55.97 -13.58 15.33
C MET A 255 -56.38 -15.04 15.08
N MET A 256 -57.05 -15.68 16.05
CA MET A 256 -57.54 -17.05 15.90
C MET A 256 -58.65 -17.16 14.84
N ALA A 257 -59.58 -16.20 14.78
CA ALA A 257 -60.61 -16.16 13.75
C ALA A 257 -60.03 -15.96 12.33
N LYS A 258 -58.93 -15.20 12.21
CA LYS A 258 -58.21 -15.04 10.93
C LYS A 258 -57.48 -16.33 10.54
N ALA A 259 -56.84 -17.02 11.47
CA ALA A 259 -56.15 -18.30 11.24
C ALA A 259 -57.10 -19.44 10.81
N GLU A 260 -58.30 -19.51 11.39
CA GLU A 260 -59.33 -20.47 10.95
C GLU A 260 -59.87 -20.16 9.54
N GLY A 261 -59.89 -18.89 9.15
CA GLY A 261 -60.25 -18.46 7.79
C GLY A 261 -59.30 -18.98 6.71
N TRP A 262 -58.00 -19.06 7.00
CA TRP A 262 -56.99 -19.63 6.09
C TRP A 262 -57.13 -21.14 5.94
N ASN A 263 -57.35 -21.88 7.03
CA ASN A 263 -57.51 -23.35 7.00
C ASN A 263 -58.80 -23.82 6.28
N LYS A 264 -59.84 -22.98 6.26
CA LYS A 264 -61.10 -23.28 5.55
C LYS A 264 -60.97 -23.01 4.04
N MET A 265 -60.11 -22.07 3.65
CA MET A 265 -59.83 -21.70 2.25
C MET A 265 -59.01 -22.77 1.52
N ASP A 266 -58.06 -23.42 2.21
CA ASP A 266 -57.25 -24.52 1.64
C ASP A 266 -58.12 -25.70 1.17
N LYS A 267 -59.23 -25.98 1.88
CA LYS A 267 -60.18 -27.03 1.48
C LYS A 267 -61.10 -26.65 0.31
N GLU A 268 -61.31 -25.36 0.05
CA GLU A 268 -62.10 -24.89 -1.11
C GLU A 268 -61.22 -24.73 -2.36
N LEU A 269 -59.93 -24.40 -2.19
CA LEU A 269 -58.93 -24.24 -3.26
C LEU A 269 -58.54 -25.56 -3.93
N GLU A 270 -58.65 -26.70 -3.25
CA GLU A 270 -58.46 -28.03 -3.85
C GLU A 270 -59.59 -28.43 -4.83
N SER A 271 -60.69 -27.67 -4.93
CA SER A 271 -61.88 -28.06 -5.70
C SER A 271 -62.14 -27.31 -7.01
N LYS A 272 -61.29 -26.35 -7.41
CA LYS A 272 -61.53 -25.52 -8.61
C LYS A 272 -60.28 -25.34 -9.48
N ASP A 273 -60.19 -26.13 -10.54
CA ASP A 273 -59.23 -25.92 -11.63
C ASP A 273 -59.67 -24.74 -12.51
N GLY A 274 -58.84 -23.69 -12.62
CA GLY A 274 -59.00 -22.68 -13.67
C GLY A 274 -58.60 -21.22 -13.39
N PHE A 275 -58.07 -20.85 -12.22
CA PHE A 275 -57.64 -19.47 -11.94
C PHE A 275 -56.11 -19.30 -11.90
N GLY A 276 -55.59 -18.18 -12.42
CA GLY A 276 -54.17 -17.82 -12.35
C GLY A 276 -53.77 -17.35 -10.94
N ALA A 277 -52.57 -17.73 -10.48
CA ALA A 277 -52.08 -17.48 -9.11
C ALA A 277 -52.08 -16.00 -8.68
N SER A 278 -51.97 -15.07 -9.63
CA SER A 278 -52.08 -13.61 -9.41
C SER A 278 -53.47 -13.20 -8.90
N ASP A 279 -54.53 -13.75 -9.50
CA ASP A 279 -55.92 -13.39 -9.17
C ASP A 279 -56.36 -14.05 -7.87
N ILE A 280 -55.84 -15.25 -7.59
CA ILE A 280 -56.06 -15.99 -6.32
C ILE A 280 -55.53 -15.18 -5.14
N MET A 281 -54.33 -14.60 -5.27
CA MET A 281 -53.73 -13.80 -4.19
C MET A 281 -54.41 -12.45 -4.01
N ARG A 282 -54.88 -11.84 -5.11
CA ARG A 282 -55.62 -10.58 -5.08
C ARG A 282 -56.98 -10.73 -4.40
N GLU A 283 -57.67 -11.85 -4.63
CA GLU A 283 -58.97 -12.15 -4.02
C GLU A 283 -58.84 -12.58 -2.55
N ALA A 284 -57.74 -13.25 -2.19
CA ALA A 284 -57.39 -13.57 -0.81
C ALA A 284 -57.10 -12.29 0.01
N CYS A 285 -56.34 -11.34 -0.52
CA CYS A 285 -56.07 -10.06 0.15
C CYS A 285 -57.32 -9.16 0.31
N LYS A 286 -58.26 -9.20 -0.66
CA LYS A 286 -59.55 -8.50 -0.55
C LYS A 286 -60.46 -9.06 0.55
N LYS A 287 -60.57 -10.39 0.67
CA LYS A 287 -61.47 -11.03 1.67
C LYS A 287 -60.96 -10.96 3.12
N VAL A 288 -59.66 -10.72 3.32
CA VAL A 288 -59.05 -10.55 4.66
C VAL A 288 -59.01 -9.07 5.09
N GLY A 289 -59.55 -8.16 4.26
CA GLY A 289 -59.73 -6.74 4.60
C GLY A 289 -58.44 -5.90 4.54
N ILE A 290 -57.48 -6.26 3.68
CA ILE A 290 -56.18 -5.57 3.56
C ILE A 290 -56.15 -4.63 2.33
N TRP A 291 -57.32 -4.27 1.78
CA TRP A 291 -57.36 -3.36 0.64
C TRP A 291 -58.58 -2.43 0.69
N ASP A 292 -58.36 -1.18 1.12
CA ASP A 292 -59.23 -0.05 0.76
C ASP A 292 -58.57 0.70 -0.39
N ALA A 293 -59.26 0.72 -1.52
CA ALA A 293 -58.86 1.42 -2.71
C ALA A 293 -59.90 2.49 -3.02
N GLU A 294 -59.68 3.72 -2.57
CA GLU A 294 -60.24 4.90 -3.24
C GLU A 294 -59.22 6.04 -3.34
N ALA A 295 -58.88 6.32 -4.61
CA ALA A 295 -58.48 7.59 -5.21
C ALA A 295 -57.24 8.33 -4.67
N TYR A 296 -56.18 8.39 -5.49
CA TYR A 296 -55.64 9.68 -5.94
C TYR A 296 -54.96 9.53 -7.32
N ASN A 297 -55.44 10.34 -8.26
CA ASN A 297 -55.13 10.34 -9.68
C ASN A 297 -53.88 11.22 -9.94
N TRP A 298 -52.84 10.71 -10.60
CA TRP A 298 -51.56 11.43 -10.78
C TRP A 298 -51.40 12.16 -12.14
N GLU A 299 -52.39 12.12 -13.03
CA GLU A 299 -52.27 12.72 -14.38
C GLU A 299 -52.35 14.26 -14.45
N ALA A 300 -52.29 14.99 -13.33
CA ALA A 300 -52.42 16.46 -13.34
C ALA A 300 -51.47 17.18 -12.36
N THR A 301 -50.15 17.03 -12.52
CA THR A 301 -49.19 18.04 -12.03
C THR A 301 -47.85 18.03 -12.78
N ALA A 302 -47.90 17.92 -14.11
CA ALA A 302 -46.79 18.34 -14.96
C ALA A 302 -46.89 19.85 -15.19
N GLN A 303 -46.21 20.66 -14.36
CA GLN A 303 -45.64 21.98 -14.73
C GLN A 303 -45.13 22.73 -13.48
N LYS A 304 -43.83 22.61 -13.21
CA LYS A 304 -42.96 23.73 -12.80
C LYS A 304 -41.51 23.29 -12.85
N GLU A 305 -40.85 23.64 -13.95
CA GLU A 305 -39.40 23.54 -14.07
C GLU A 305 -38.70 24.54 -13.15
N ARG A 306 -37.68 24.07 -12.43
CA ARG A 306 -36.44 24.80 -12.12
C ARG A 306 -35.27 23.81 -12.11
N PRO A 307 -34.06 24.23 -12.51
CA PRO A 307 -33.00 23.33 -12.93
C PRO A 307 -32.23 22.79 -11.72
N LEU A 308 -31.91 21.50 -11.74
CA LEU A 308 -31.00 20.85 -10.81
C LEU A 308 -29.88 20.19 -11.61
N ASP A 309 -28.71 20.78 -11.46
CA ASP A 309 -27.41 20.17 -11.69
C ASP A 309 -27.20 18.95 -10.78
N GLU A 310 -26.41 18.00 -11.28
CA GLU A 310 -25.68 16.94 -10.57
C GLU A 310 -26.47 15.96 -9.69
N THR A 311 -26.49 14.67 -10.07
CA THR A 311 -26.24 13.52 -9.17
C THR A 311 -26.26 12.19 -9.93
N SER A 312 -25.08 11.62 -10.18
CA SER A 312 -24.88 10.17 -10.29
C SER A 312 -23.46 9.84 -9.83
N SER A 313 -23.24 9.97 -8.53
CA SER A 313 -22.01 9.55 -7.86
C SER A 313 -22.30 9.38 -6.37
N LEU A 314 -22.94 8.28 -5.99
CA LEU A 314 -22.93 7.83 -4.61
C LEU A 314 -21.61 7.10 -4.34
N CYS A 315 -20.55 7.89 -4.19
CA CYS A 315 -19.41 7.53 -3.36
C CYS A 315 -18.79 8.82 -2.82
N SER A 316 -18.53 8.82 -1.51
CA SER A 316 -17.79 9.84 -0.74
C SER A 316 -18.34 11.28 -0.75
N SER A 317 -19.14 11.60 0.25
CA SER A 317 -19.15 12.94 0.85
C SER A 317 -19.46 12.82 2.35
N VAL A 318 -18.43 12.69 3.19
CA VAL A 318 -18.56 12.97 4.62
C VAL A 318 -18.30 14.45 4.78
N GLY A 319 -19.37 15.20 5.04
CA GLY A 319 -19.31 16.61 5.39
C GLY A 319 -18.65 16.80 6.75
N GLU A 320 -17.88 17.89 6.84
CA GLU A 320 -17.29 18.41 8.07
C GLU A 320 -18.37 18.80 9.07
N GLU A 321 -18.46 18.08 10.20
CA GLU A 321 -18.94 18.64 11.47
C GLU A 321 -18.18 18.00 12.65
N GLY A 322 -17.48 18.85 13.41
CA GLY A 322 -17.06 18.62 14.81
C GLY A 322 -16.23 17.37 15.11
N ALA A 323 -14.93 17.41 14.82
CA ALA A 323 -13.99 16.36 15.24
C ALA A 323 -13.60 16.52 16.71
N ASP A 324 -14.33 15.86 17.61
CA ASP A 324 -13.74 15.38 18.86
C ASP A 324 -12.76 14.25 18.52
N SER A 325 -11.50 14.46 18.86
CA SER A 325 -10.39 13.55 18.68
C SER A 325 -10.61 12.26 19.46
N PHE A 326 -10.96 11.18 18.78
CA PHE A 326 -10.83 9.83 19.31
C PHE A 326 -9.76 9.09 18.51
N GLU A 327 -8.56 8.99 19.10
CA GLU A 327 -7.59 7.96 18.78
C GLU A 327 -8.30 6.60 18.84
N CYS A 328 -8.34 5.86 17.74
CA CYS A 328 -8.81 4.48 17.77
C CYS A 328 -7.86 3.62 16.94
N ASP A 329 -6.95 2.93 17.64
CA ASP A 329 -6.06 1.85 17.18
C ASP A 329 -6.84 0.61 16.65
N ALA A 330 -8.12 0.75 16.29
CA ALA A 330 -9.01 -0.35 15.93
C ALA A 330 -9.15 -0.51 14.39
N PRO A 331 -9.26 -1.74 13.89
CA PRO A 331 -9.46 -2.00 12.47
C PRO A 331 -10.79 -1.41 11.96
N ILE A 332 -10.73 -0.74 10.81
CA ILE A 332 -11.87 -0.13 10.12
C ILE A 332 -12.48 -1.16 9.16
N TRP A 333 -13.69 -1.64 9.44
CA TRP A 333 -14.38 -2.63 8.62
C TRP A 333 -15.16 -1.98 7.48
N THR A 334 -15.05 -2.53 6.28
CA THR A 334 -15.74 -2.03 5.07
C THR A 334 -16.79 -2.99 4.54
N TRP A 335 -16.66 -4.30 4.78
CA TRP A 335 -17.62 -5.30 4.36
C TRP A 335 -17.68 -6.51 5.31
N VAL A 336 -18.85 -7.13 5.47
CA VAL A 336 -19.03 -8.38 6.21
C VAL A 336 -19.99 -9.32 5.46
N SER A 337 -19.64 -10.61 5.38
CA SER A 337 -20.50 -11.66 4.81
C SER A 337 -20.55 -12.85 5.75
N ALA A 338 -21.73 -13.16 6.28
CA ALA A 338 -21.94 -14.22 7.26
C ALA A 338 -22.59 -15.48 6.68
N GLY A 339 -22.82 -15.53 5.36
CA GLY A 339 -23.62 -16.57 4.70
C GLY A 339 -23.11 -18.01 4.83
N ALA A 340 -21.85 -18.23 5.23
CA ALA A 340 -21.26 -19.54 5.51
C ALA A 340 -20.81 -19.71 6.97
N CYS A 341 -21.13 -18.75 7.85
CA CYS A 341 -20.67 -18.74 9.24
C CYS A 341 -21.74 -19.34 10.16
N LEU A 342 -21.38 -20.34 10.95
CA LEU A 342 -22.20 -20.82 12.08
C LEU A 342 -21.42 -20.57 13.36
N VAL A 343 -22.02 -19.84 14.30
CA VAL A 343 -21.35 -19.49 15.55
C VAL A 343 -21.66 -20.54 16.61
N ASP A 344 -20.64 -21.29 17.02
CA ASP A 344 -20.76 -22.18 18.18
C ASP A 344 -20.67 -21.36 19.48
N TRP A 345 -21.83 -21.01 20.02
CA TRP A 345 -21.95 -20.27 21.27
C TRP A 345 -21.41 -21.02 22.50
N ALA A 346 -21.24 -22.34 22.43
CA ALA A 346 -20.64 -23.13 23.52
C ALA A 346 -19.10 -22.99 23.55
N ASN A 347 -18.47 -22.72 22.41
CA ASN A 347 -17.01 -22.63 22.25
C ASN A 347 -16.60 -21.32 21.58
N LEU A 348 -16.94 -20.19 22.20
CA LEU A 348 -16.60 -18.88 21.64
C LEU A 348 -15.08 -18.64 21.65
N PRO A 349 -14.49 -18.20 20.53
CA PRO A 349 -13.14 -17.66 20.49
C PRO A 349 -12.97 -16.50 21.48
N SER A 350 -11.75 -16.24 21.95
CA SER A 350 -11.48 -15.20 22.96
C SER A 350 -11.88 -13.78 22.54
N TRP A 351 -11.97 -13.50 21.23
CA TRP A 351 -12.44 -12.23 20.67
C TRP A 351 -13.98 -12.12 20.59
N LEU A 352 -14.69 -13.21 20.87
CA LEU A 352 -16.15 -13.33 20.94
C LEU A 352 -16.67 -13.65 22.36
N ALA A 353 -15.83 -14.22 23.24
CA ALA A 353 -16.20 -14.60 24.61
C ALA A 353 -16.30 -13.40 25.56
N SER A 354 -17.29 -13.41 26.46
CA SER A 354 -17.57 -12.31 27.37
C SER A 354 -16.56 -12.22 28.53
N SER A 355 -15.81 -11.11 28.60
CA SER A 355 -14.93 -10.76 29.71
C SER A 355 -15.74 -10.49 30.98
N ARG A 356 -15.66 -11.40 31.97
CA ARG A 356 -16.15 -11.11 33.33
C ARG A 356 -15.13 -11.18 34.46
N ASP A 357 -13.96 -11.82 34.30
CA ASP A 357 -12.97 -11.90 35.39
C ASP A 357 -11.54 -11.65 34.87
N GLY A 358 -11.14 -10.38 34.88
CA GLY A 358 -9.97 -9.86 34.16
C GLY A 358 -8.59 -9.99 34.82
N VAL A 359 -8.43 -10.69 35.97
CA VAL A 359 -7.15 -10.56 36.73
C VAL A 359 -6.38 -11.87 36.90
N ASN A 360 -7.01 -13.04 36.94
CA ASN A 360 -6.31 -14.29 37.34
C ASN A 360 -5.77 -15.18 36.19
N MET A 361 -5.99 -14.81 34.92
CA MET A 361 -5.62 -15.65 33.76
C MET A 361 -4.34 -15.19 33.03
N LYS A 362 -3.53 -14.27 33.58
CA LYS A 362 -2.23 -13.91 32.96
C LYS A 362 -1.12 -14.89 33.37
N MET A 363 -1.04 -15.27 34.64
CA MET A 363 -0.05 -16.26 35.10
C MET A 363 -0.31 -17.67 34.58
N ALA A 364 -1.57 -18.08 34.40
CA ALA A 364 -1.88 -19.41 33.86
C ALA A 364 -1.60 -19.52 32.34
N ARG A 365 -1.64 -18.39 31.62
CA ARG A 365 -1.41 -18.29 30.17
C ARG A 365 0.05 -18.48 29.76
N GLU A 366 0.99 -17.99 30.56
CA GLU A 366 2.43 -18.13 30.27
C GLU A 366 2.87 -19.60 30.36
N THR A 367 2.41 -20.29 31.40
CA THR A 367 2.77 -21.68 31.68
C THR A 367 2.13 -22.67 30.70
N ALA A 368 0.89 -22.44 30.26
CA ALA A 368 0.21 -23.32 29.31
C ALA A 368 0.71 -23.18 27.85
N ARG A 369 1.07 -21.97 27.41
CA ARG A 369 1.56 -21.72 26.04
C ARG A 369 2.96 -22.26 25.78
N GLN A 370 3.86 -22.18 26.75
CA GLN A 370 5.18 -22.81 26.65
C GLN A 370 5.05 -24.34 26.56
N THR A 371 4.11 -24.93 27.31
CA THR A 371 3.89 -26.38 27.30
C THR A 371 3.23 -26.89 26.00
N ALA A 372 2.41 -26.08 25.32
CA ALA A 372 1.70 -26.48 24.10
C ALA A 372 2.54 -26.36 22.80
N SER A 373 3.40 -25.34 22.68
CA SER A 373 4.26 -25.13 21.50
C SER A 373 5.32 -26.25 21.34
N GLU A 374 5.78 -26.81 22.45
CA GLU A 374 6.76 -27.90 22.46
C GLU A 374 6.12 -29.30 22.48
N SER A 375 4.79 -29.36 22.56
CA SER A 375 4.09 -30.62 22.77
C SER A 375 4.15 -31.54 21.52
N PRO A 376 4.49 -32.83 21.68
CA PRO A 376 4.62 -33.77 20.57
C PRO A 376 3.36 -33.90 19.71
N TRP A 377 2.16 -33.72 20.28
CA TRP A 377 0.90 -33.87 19.57
C TRP A 377 0.66 -32.76 18.53
N HIS A 378 1.07 -31.51 18.82
CA HIS A 378 0.90 -30.38 17.91
C HIS A 378 1.77 -30.52 16.66
N ARG A 379 3.03 -30.94 16.83
CA ARG A 379 3.93 -31.29 15.72
C ARG A 379 3.41 -32.50 14.93
N ASN A 380 2.74 -33.43 15.60
CA ASN A 380 2.18 -34.62 14.95
C ASN A 380 0.97 -34.26 14.07
N ILE A 381 0.07 -33.39 14.53
CA ILE A 381 -1.07 -32.92 13.73
C ILE A 381 -0.61 -32.09 12.54
N ALA A 382 0.35 -31.17 12.72
CA ALA A 382 0.90 -30.41 11.61
C ALA A 382 1.55 -31.32 10.55
N ARG A 383 2.28 -32.36 10.97
CA ARG A 383 2.85 -33.36 10.05
C ARG A 383 1.76 -34.17 9.34
N GLN A 384 0.73 -34.61 10.07
CA GLN A 384 -0.40 -35.35 9.51
C GLN A 384 -1.18 -34.53 8.49
N LEU A 385 -1.35 -33.23 8.70
CA LEU A 385 -2.01 -32.33 7.74
C LEU A 385 -1.18 -32.13 6.47
N VAL A 386 0.15 -32.04 6.60
CA VAL A 386 1.06 -31.98 5.43
C VAL A 386 1.06 -33.30 4.66
N GLU A 387 1.10 -34.44 5.36
CA GLU A 387 1.01 -35.77 4.75
C GLU A 387 -0.35 -36.01 4.08
N LEU A 388 -1.45 -35.57 4.68
CA LEU A 388 -2.79 -35.61 4.08
C LEU A 388 -2.87 -34.74 2.82
N ALA A 389 -2.37 -33.50 2.86
CA ALA A 389 -2.33 -32.62 1.70
C ALA A 389 -1.48 -33.18 0.55
N GLN A 390 -0.38 -33.89 0.86
CA GLN A 390 0.43 -34.59 -0.15
C GLN A 390 -0.27 -35.83 -0.72
N LYS A 391 -0.94 -36.62 0.13
CA LYS A 391 -1.67 -37.83 -0.28
C LYS A 391 -2.91 -37.50 -1.10
N GLU A 392 -3.59 -36.41 -0.77
CA GLU A 392 -4.68 -35.85 -1.57
C GLU A 392 -4.15 -35.38 -2.93
N ARG A 393 -3.02 -34.65 -2.99
CA ARG A 393 -2.41 -34.23 -4.27
C ARG A 393 -2.00 -35.39 -5.18
N GLN A 394 -1.44 -36.47 -4.64
CA GLN A 394 -1.03 -37.66 -5.42
C GLN A 394 -2.21 -38.30 -6.17
N GLY A 395 -3.42 -38.26 -5.60
CA GLY A 395 -4.64 -38.75 -6.25
C GLY A 395 -5.13 -37.91 -7.44
N PHE A 396 -4.56 -36.71 -7.63
CA PHE A 396 -4.91 -35.80 -8.72
C PHE A 396 -3.75 -35.53 -9.69
N GLU A 397 -2.57 -36.13 -9.49
CA GLU A 397 -1.41 -35.98 -10.39
C GLU A 397 -1.68 -36.47 -11.82
N HIS A 398 -2.63 -37.40 -12.00
CA HIS A 398 -3.05 -37.89 -13.31
C HIS A 398 -4.10 -37.00 -14.02
N TYR A 399 -4.67 -36.02 -13.33
CA TYR A 399 -5.54 -35.04 -13.99
C TYR A 399 -4.62 -33.99 -14.63
N PRO A 400 -4.77 -33.68 -15.92
CA PRO A 400 -4.10 -32.52 -16.48
C PRO A 400 -4.50 -31.32 -15.63
N GLN A 401 -3.51 -30.57 -15.13
CA GLN A 401 -3.74 -29.29 -14.46
C GLN A 401 -4.72 -28.51 -15.35
N ALA A 402 -5.88 -28.11 -14.80
CA ALA A 402 -6.85 -27.26 -15.49
C ALA A 402 -6.18 -25.91 -15.76
N THR A 403 -5.37 -25.90 -16.80
CA THR A 403 -4.62 -24.76 -17.30
C THR A 403 -5.43 -24.38 -18.52
N ASP A 404 -6.20 -23.31 -18.40
CA ASP A 404 -6.59 -22.58 -19.59
C ASP A 404 -5.30 -22.13 -20.27
N GLN A 405 -4.80 -22.94 -21.20
CA GLN A 405 -3.57 -22.69 -21.95
C GLN A 405 -3.67 -21.44 -22.86
N GLN A 406 -4.73 -20.63 -22.73
CA GLN A 406 -5.04 -19.46 -23.55
C GLN A 406 -5.79 -18.34 -22.81
N GLU A 407 -5.69 -18.22 -21.47
CA GLU A 407 -6.26 -17.06 -20.77
C GLU A 407 -5.44 -15.79 -21.06
N MET A 408 -5.88 -15.02 -22.06
CA MET A 408 -5.44 -13.65 -22.25
C MET A 408 -6.13 -12.77 -21.20
N TRP A 409 -5.37 -12.29 -20.23
CA TRP A 409 -5.82 -11.29 -19.27
C TRP A 409 -5.64 -9.89 -19.88
N VAL A 410 -6.66 -9.04 -19.82
CA VAL A 410 -6.60 -7.68 -20.39
C VAL A 410 -7.12 -6.66 -19.39
N ARG A 411 -6.34 -5.61 -19.12
CA ARG A 411 -6.77 -4.43 -18.36
C ARG A 411 -6.82 -3.21 -19.27
N LYS A 412 -7.95 -2.52 -19.30
CA LYS A 412 -8.15 -1.28 -20.08
C LYS A 412 -8.36 -0.08 -19.17
N GLY A 413 -8.01 1.11 -19.64
CA GLY A 413 -8.41 2.37 -19.01
C GLY A 413 -8.02 3.61 -19.80
N PHE A 414 -8.49 4.77 -19.35
CA PHE A 414 -8.29 6.05 -20.03
C PHE A 414 -7.25 6.88 -19.29
N LEU A 415 -6.17 7.22 -19.97
CA LEU A 415 -5.07 8.02 -19.44
C LEU A 415 -4.84 9.26 -20.31
N GLN A 416 -3.90 10.12 -19.91
CA GLN A 416 -3.36 11.16 -20.79
C GLN A 416 -1.90 10.89 -21.11
N TRP A 417 -1.51 11.07 -22.37
CA TRP A 417 -0.14 10.92 -22.83
C TRP A 417 0.46 12.28 -23.14
N TRP A 418 1.70 12.50 -22.71
CA TRP A 418 2.51 13.63 -23.17
C TRP A 418 3.14 13.28 -24.51
N ARG A 419 2.56 13.77 -25.60
CA ARG A 419 2.97 13.41 -26.95
C ARG A 419 4.42 13.81 -27.25
N ASP A 420 5.08 12.94 -28.00
CA ASP A 420 6.47 13.02 -28.43
C ASP A 420 6.72 13.94 -29.64
N TRP A 421 5.66 14.41 -30.30
CA TRP A 421 5.77 15.38 -31.39
C TRP A 421 5.29 16.79 -31.04
N ALA A 422 5.88 17.79 -31.72
CA ALA A 422 5.50 19.19 -31.54
C ALA A 422 4.10 19.51 -32.12
N PRO A 423 3.36 20.46 -31.53
CA PRO A 423 3.64 21.11 -30.25
C PRO A 423 3.37 20.19 -29.07
N HIS A 424 4.30 20.02 -28.13
CA HIS A 424 4.12 19.07 -27.02
C HIS A 424 2.94 19.48 -26.12
N LYS A 425 1.98 18.56 -25.95
CA LYS A 425 0.79 18.75 -25.10
C LYS A 425 0.25 17.42 -24.62
N TRP A 426 -0.47 17.45 -23.50
CA TRP A 426 -1.24 16.32 -23.02
C TRP A 426 -2.38 16.00 -23.99
N MET A 427 -2.55 14.72 -24.30
CA MET A 427 -3.66 14.23 -25.12
C MET A 427 -4.31 13.00 -24.46
N PRO A 428 -5.63 12.85 -24.55
CA PRO A 428 -6.31 11.67 -24.02
C PRO A 428 -5.92 10.44 -24.85
N VAL A 429 -5.67 9.33 -24.17
CA VAL A 429 -5.33 8.03 -24.74
C VAL A 429 -6.11 6.93 -24.04
N GLU A 430 -6.43 5.88 -24.78
CA GLU A 430 -6.92 4.63 -24.21
C GLU A 430 -5.74 3.67 -24.10
N VAL A 431 -5.60 3.02 -22.95
CA VAL A 431 -4.46 2.17 -22.62
C VAL A 431 -4.96 0.78 -22.31
N GLU A 432 -4.35 -0.22 -22.90
CA GLU A 432 -4.68 -1.64 -22.72
C GLU A 432 -3.40 -2.42 -22.38
N LEU A 433 -3.41 -3.15 -21.27
CA LEU A 433 -2.37 -4.08 -20.90
C LEU A 433 -2.89 -5.49 -21.15
N GLU A 434 -2.29 -6.19 -22.10
CA GLU A 434 -2.60 -7.57 -22.43
C GLU A 434 -1.51 -8.48 -21.81
N GLN A 435 -1.92 -9.59 -21.20
CA GLN A 435 -1.00 -10.59 -20.65
C GLN A 435 -1.43 -11.98 -21.11
N VAL A 436 -0.49 -12.72 -21.69
CA VAL A 436 -0.69 -14.04 -22.29
C VAL A 436 0.26 -15.04 -21.64
N LEU A 437 -0.19 -16.25 -21.38
CA LEU A 437 0.68 -17.34 -20.96
C LEU A 437 1.55 -17.78 -22.15
N GLY A 438 2.86 -17.53 -22.09
CA GLY A 438 3.81 -17.89 -23.13
C GLY A 438 4.15 -19.39 -23.13
N HIS A 439 4.82 -19.83 -24.20
CA HIS A 439 5.05 -21.25 -24.53
C HIS A 439 5.96 -22.01 -23.54
N GLU A 440 6.66 -21.29 -22.64
CA GLU A 440 7.51 -21.86 -21.58
C GLU A 440 6.96 -21.65 -20.16
N GLY A 441 5.68 -21.28 -20.02
CA GLY A 441 5.08 -20.94 -18.72
C GLY A 441 5.47 -19.54 -18.19
N ARG A 442 6.30 -18.79 -18.93
CA ARG A 442 6.53 -17.35 -18.70
C ARG A 442 5.36 -16.55 -19.27
N LYS A 443 4.82 -15.61 -18.49
CA LYS A 443 3.76 -14.72 -18.98
C LYS A 443 4.37 -13.61 -19.83
N GLU A 444 3.93 -13.47 -21.07
CA GLU A 444 4.25 -12.32 -21.92
C GLU A 444 3.21 -11.22 -21.69
N ALA A 445 3.63 -9.95 -21.69
CA ALA A 445 2.70 -8.85 -21.56
C ALA A 445 3.02 -7.72 -22.55
N LEU A 446 1.97 -7.05 -23.02
CA LEU A 446 2.03 -5.98 -24.00
C LEU A 446 1.21 -4.79 -23.51
N LEU A 447 1.81 -3.60 -23.51
CA LEU A 447 1.13 -2.34 -23.21
C LEU A 447 0.82 -1.60 -24.52
N LEU A 448 -0.46 -1.46 -24.83
CA LEU A 448 -0.99 -0.76 -26.00
C LEU A 448 -1.52 0.62 -25.57
N ILE A 449 -1.12 1.66 -26.29
CA ILE A 449 -1.56 3.04 -26.05
C ILE A 449 -2.18 3.57 -27.34
N TYR A 450 -3.50 3.64 -27.36
CA TYR A 450 -4.30 4.11 -28.48
C TYR A 450 -4.48 5.62 -28.40
N TYR A 451 -4.19 6.30 -29.51
CA TYR A 451 -4.27 7.75 -29.62
C TYR A 451 -4.86 8.18 -30.96
N ARG A 452 -5.42 9.39 -31.00
CA ARG A 452 -5.98 9.97 -32.24
C ARG A 452 -5.05 11.06 -32.78
N MET A 453 -4.59 10.89 -34.01
CA MET A 453 -3.86 11.91 -34.75
C MET A 453 -4.75 12.41 -35.89
N GLY A 454 -5.38 13.58 -35.72
CA GLY A 454 -6.43 14.04 -36.63
C GLY A 454 -7.67 13.15 -36.55
N SER A 455 -8.15 12.66 -37.70
CA SER A 455 -9.27 11.70 -37.80
C SER A 455 -8.84 10.23 -37.74
N THR A 456 -7.53 9.94 -37.78
CA THR A 456 -7.02 8.57 -37.82
C THR A 456 -6.67 8.04 -36.43
N PRO A 457 -7.21 6.89 -36.01
CA PRO A 457 -6.73 6.18 -34.83
C PRO A 457 -5.36 5.57 -35.11
N LYS A 458 -4.45 5.70 -34.14
CA LYS A 458 -3.12 5.10 -34.13
C LYS A 458 -2.89 4.45 -32.77
N TYR A 459 -1.89 3.58 -32.67
CA TYR A 459 -1.48 2.97 -31.41
C TYR A 459 0.04 2.91 -31.31
N LEU A 460 0.53 2.96 -30.08
CA LEU A 460 1.89 2.62 -29.69
C LEU A 460 1.82 1.29 -28.94
N HIS A 461 2.77 0.38 -29.18
CA HIS A 461 2.90 -0.85 -28.43
C HIS A 461 4.24 -0.85 -27.71
N VAL A 462 4.26 -1.32 -26.46
CA VAL A 462 5.45 -1.46 -25.64
C VAL A 462 5.45 -2.87 -25.07
N PHE A 463 6.44 -3.67 -25.44
CA PHE A 463 6.63 -5.00 -24.85
C PHE A 463 7.05 -4.81 -23.39
N VAL A 464 6.30 -5.44 -22.48
CA VAL A 464 6.54 -5.32 -21.04
C VAL A 464 7.86 -5.99 -20.64
N SER A 465 8.33 -6.96 -21.43
CA SER A 465 9.70 -7.52 -21.31
C SER A 465 10.79 -6.46 -21.47
N ASP A 466 10.58 -5.47 -22.35
CA ASP A 466 11.58 -4.48 -22.73
C ASP A 466 11.56 -3.26 -21.82
N VAL A 467 10.55 -3.15 -20.95
CA VAL A 467 10.48 -2.09 -19.95
C VAL A 467 11.59 -2.26 -18.92
N THR A 468 12.38 -1.20 -18.74
CA THR A 468 13.46 -1.13 -17.75
C THR A 468 12.98 -0.60 -16.42
N ILE A 469 12.00 0.31 -16.40
CA ILE A 469 11.40 0.82 -15.15
C ILE A 469 10.07 1.55 -15.40
N PHE A 470 9.21 1.55 -14.38
CA PHE A 470 8.12 2.51 -14.23
C PHE A 470 8.46 3.49 -13.11
N VAL A 471 8.54 4.78 -13.43
CA VAL A 471 8.95 5.82 -12.46
C VAL A 471 7.78 6.76 -12.19
N PRO A 472 7.26 6.85 -10.97
CA PRO A 472 6.38 7.93 -10.56
C PRO A 472 7.12 9.26 -10.72
N ILE A 473 6.53 10.22 -11.43
CA ILE A 473 7.10 11.56 -11.63
C ILE A 473 6.35 12.53 -10.73
N LEU A 474 7.09 13.19 -9.84
CA LEU A 474 6.56 14.28 -9.03
C LEU A 474 6.14 15.44 -9.94
N SER A 475 4.83 15.70 -9.96
CA SER A 475 4.24 16.81 -10.71
C SER A 475 3.20 17.50 -9.83
N PRO A 476 3.29 18.83 -9.65
CA PRO A 476 2.36 19.56 -8.78
C PRO A 476 0.95 19.67 -9.38
N THR A 477 0.78 19.31 -10.66
CA THR A 477 -0.47 19.53 -11.41
C THR A 477 -1.19 18.26 -11.81
N ARG A 478 -0.50 17.11 -11.84
CA ARG A 478 -1.00 15.85 -12.40
C ARG A 478 -0.31 14.65 -11.75
N HIS A 479 -1.04 13.55 -11.61
CA HIS A 479 -0.51 12.27 -11.17
C HIS A 479 0.11 11.56 -12.37
N THR A 480 1.45 11.59 -12.48
CA THR A 480 2.17 11.15 -13.68
C THR A 480 3.19 10.06 -13.39
N PHE A 481 3.38 9.16 -14.34
CA PHE A 481 4.50 8.21 -14.35
C PHE A 481 5.13 8.12 -15.74
N ALA A 482 6.40 7.70 -15.79
CA ALA A 482 7.12 7.41 -17.02
C ALA A 482 7.37 5.92 -17.17
N VAL A 483 7.23 5.45 -18.41
CA VAL A 483 7.64 4.13 -18.87
C VAL A 483 8.96 4.28 -19.62
N TYR A 484 10.00 3.60 -19.16
CA TYR A 484 11.30 3.56 -19.82
C TYR A 484 11.55 2.21 -20.49
N THR A 485 12.10 2.25 -21.69
CA THR A 485 12.77 1.16 -22.39
C THR A 485 14.23 1.58 -22.65
N PRO A 486 15.13 0.67 -23.08
CA PRO A 486 16.49 1.04 -23.46
C PRO A 486 16.51 2.10 -24.56
N GLU A 487 15.65 1.97 -25.57
CA GLU A 487 15.52 2.94 -26.67
C GLU A 487 15.06 4.30 -26.17
N SER A 488 14.01 4.33 -25.32
CA SER A 488 13.47 5.59 -24.80
C SER A 488 14.47 6.28 -23.86
N THR A 489 15.28 5.49 -23.15
CA THR A 489 16.34 5.98 -22.27
C THR A 489 17.45 6.63 -23.11
N ARG A 490 17.94 5.96 -24.15
CA ARG A 490 18.93 6.52 -25.09
C ARG A 490 18.41 7.77 -25.80
N ALA A 491 17.16 7.74 -26.23
CA ALA A 491 16.48 8.88 -26.86
C ALA A 491 16.15 10.02 -25.89
N ARG A 492 16.30 9.81 -24.57
CA ARG A 492 15.95 10.77 -23.50
C ARG A 492 14.48 11.20 -23.54
N TRP A 493 13.62 10.32 -24.03
CA TRP A 493 12.21 10.59 -24.25
C TRP A 493 11.35 9.40 -23.82
N PRO A 494 11.13 9.20 -22.50
CA PRO A 494 10.25 8.14 -22.01
C PRO A 494 8.79 8.42 -22.35
N VAL A 495 7.98 7.37 -22.40
CA VAL A 495 6.53 7.49 -22.54
C VAL A 495 5.97 7.98 -21.21
N ARG A 496 5.36 9.17 -21.20
CA ARG A 496 4.82 9.80 -19.99
C ARG A 496 3.31 9.76 -19.97
N LEU A 497 2.75 9.10 -18.99
CA LEU A 497 1.32 8.93 -18.80
C LEU A 497 0.86 9.68 -17.55
N ALA A 498 -0.36 10.20 -17.59
CA ALA A 498 -1.03 10.83 -16.46
C ALA A 498 -2.38 10.17 -16.21
N THR A 499 -2.68 9.92 -14.93
CA THR A 499 -3.97 9.42 -14.47
C THR A 499 -4.85 10.58 -13.99
N ARG A 500 -6.14 10.32 -13.75
CA ARG A 500 -7.07 11.34 -13.23
C ARG A 500 -6.91 11.49 -11.72
N THR A 501 -6.76 10.38 -11.02
CA THR A 501 -6.57 10.32 -9.57
C THR A 501 -5.26 9.61 -9.23
N GLU A 502 -4.79 9.80 -8.01
CA GLU A 502 -3.61 9.10 -7.53
C GLU A 502 -3.85 7.61 -7.26
N GLU A 503 -5.07 7.24 -6.84
CA GLU A 503 -5.45 5.84 -6.67
C GLU A 503 -5.30 5.09 -8.00
N GLU A 504 -5.79 5.69 -9.11
CA GLU A 504 -5.57 5.15 -10.45
C GLU A 504 -4.08 5.03 -10.79
N LEU A 505 -3.25 6.02 -10.41
CA LEU A 505 -1.80 5.98 -10.64
C LEU A 505 -1.18 4.76 -9.94
N ARG A 506 -1.50 4.56 -8.66
CA ARG A 506 -1.00 3.46 -7.85
C ARG A 506 -1.48 2.12 -8.39
N ASP A 507 -2.74 2.00 -8.75
CA ASP A 507 -3.29 0.75 -9.29
C ASP A 507 -2.65 0.38 -10.63
N TRP A 508 -2.42 1.36 -11.51
CA TRP A 508 -1.72 1.14 -12.77
C TRP A 508 -0.27 0.72 -12.56
N LEU A 509 0.47 1.43 -11.68
CA LEU A 509 1.84 1.07 -11.33
C LEU A 509 1.94 -0.32 -10.70
N ALA A 510 1.01 -0.68 -9.83
CA ALA A 510 0.96 -1.99 -9.17
C ALA A 510 0.87 -3.13 -10.20
N VAL A 511 -0.08 -3.01 -11.12
CA VAL A 511 -0.34 -4.03 -12.14
C VAL A 511 0.74 -4.07 -13.21
N LEU A 512 1.26 -2.92 -13.64
CA LEU A 512 2.36 -2.85 -14.59
C LEU A 512 3.64 -3.45 -14.01
N THR A 513 3.97 -3.12 -12.76
CA THR A 513 5.12 -3.69 -12.04
C THR A 513 4.96 -5.20 -11.88
N LEU A 514 3.75 -5.66 -11.53
CA LEU A 514 3.43 -7.08 -11.43
C LEU A 514 3.64 -7.80 -12.76
N ALA A 515 3.12 -7.24 -13.86
CA ALA A 515 3.26 -7.81 -15.19
C ALA A 515 4.74 -7.95 -15.58
N VAL A 516 5.57 -6.91 -15.39
CA VAL A 516 7.01 -6.99 -15.68
C VAL A 516 7.71 -8.03 -14.81
N CYS A 517 7.43 -8.04 -13.51
CA CYS A 517 8.05 -9.02 -12.60
C CYS A 517 7.70 -10.46 -12.99
N GLN A 518 6.45 -10.71 -13.43
CA GLN A 518 6.04 -12.03 -13.92
C GLN A 518 6.71 -12.40 -15.25
N THR A 519 6.81 -11.46 -16.19
CA THR A 519 7.48 -11.68 -17.49
C THR A 519 8.97 -11.95 -17.33
N ARG A 520 9.63 -11.27 -16.38
CA ARG A 520 11.06 -11.44 -16.07
C ARG A 520 11.36 -12.55 -15.05
N GLY A 521 10.34 -13.19 -14.47
CA GLY A 521 10.51 -14.25 -13.45
C GLY A 521 11.07 -13.74 -12.11
N LEU A 522 10.86 -12.47 -11.77
CA LEU A 522 11.43 -11.78 -10.60
C LEU A 522 10.51 -11.82 -9.37
N SER A 523 10.06 -13.02 -9.00
CA SER A 523 9.17 -13.25 -7.84
C SER A 523 9.92 -13.67 -6.56
N LYS A 524 11.18 -13.26 -6.42
CA LYS A 524 12.06 -13.65 -5.32
C LYS A 524 12.69 -12.43 -4.66
N GLN A 525 13.26 -12.64 -3.47
CA GLN A 525 14.09 -11.66 -2.79
C GLN A 525 15.18 -11.09 -3.73
N PRO A 526 15.55 -9.81 -3.61
CA PRO A 526 16.71 -9.23 -4.27
C PRO A 526 17.99 -9.99 -3.97
N SER A 527 18.87 -9.99 -4.97
CA SER A 527 20.22 -10.54 -4.87
C SER A 527 21.04 -9.74 -3.84
N ALA A 528 21.95 -10.43 -3.15
CA ALA A 528 22.93 -9.79 -2.28
C ALA A 528 23.83 -8.78 -3.03
N SER A 529 23.90 -8.90 -4.36
CA SER A 529 24.69 -8.02 -5.24
C SER A 529 23.86 -6.96 -5.98
N ALA A 530 22.62 -6.72 -5.56
CA ALA A 530 21.74 -5.76 -6.20
C ALA A 530 22.17 -4.29 -5.98
N PHE A 531 21.86 -3.43 -6.94
CA PHE A 531 21.92 -1.98 -6.75
C PHE A 531 20.67 -1.49 -6.04
N TRP A 532 20.83 -0.51 -5.16
CA TRP A 532 19.71 0.12 -4.46
C TRP A 532 19.72 1.62 -4.73
N SER A 533 18.56 2.20 -4.96
CA SER A 533 18.44 3.63 -5.23
C SER A 533 17.08 4.15 -4.80
N VAL A 534 17.00 5.42 -4.42
CA VAL A 534 15.77 6.06 -3.96
C VAL A 534 15.48 7.33 -4.76
N THR A 535 14.19 7.63 -4.92
CA THR A 535 13.72 8.87 -5.55
C THR A 535 13.62 10.00 -4.52
N CYS A 536 13.49 11.24 -5.00
CA CYS A 536 13.21 12.42 -4.20
C CYS A 536 11.82 12.39 -3.54
N CYS A 537 10.98 11.43 -3.91
CA CYS A 537 9.69 11.16 -3.25
C CYS A 537 9.80 10.08 -2.18
N GLY A 538 10.97 9.47 -2.02
CA GLY A 538 11.23 8.40 -1.06
C GLY A 538 10.92 6.99 -1.57
N ASP A 539 10.57 6.82 -2.85
CA ASP A 539 10.33 5.49 -3.44
C ASP A 539 11.64 4.69 -3.51
N VAL A 540 11.60 3.42 -3.09
CA VAL A 540 12.77 2.54 -3.07
C VAL A 540 12.79 1.62 -4.28
N PHE A 541 13.89 1.63 -5.02
CA PHE A 541 14.11 0.77 -6.18
C PHE A 541 15.34 -0.11 -6.00
N VAL A 542 15.23 -1.33 -6.50
CA VAL A 542 16.31 -2.32 -6.54
C VAL A 542 16.52 -2.81 -7.96
N CYS A 543 17.78 -2.95 -8.37
CA CYS A 543 18.16 -3.50 -9.66
C CYS A 543 19.03 -4.74 -9.43
N ASP A 544 18.47 -5.90 -9.76
CA ASP A 544 19.21 -7.15 -9.73
C ASP A 544 20.09 -7.26 -10.99
N PRO A 545 21.35 -7.71 -10.87
CA PRO A 545 22.15 -8.03 -12.03
C PRO A 545 21.52 -9.22 -12.79
N PRO A 546 21.61 -9.27 -14.13
CA PRO A 546 20.99 -10.33 -14.93
C PRO A 546 21.46 -11.73 -14.54
N SER A 547 20.52 -12.68 -14.50
CA SER A 547 20.70 -14.07 -14.01
C SER A 547 21.60 -14.94 -14.88
N HIS A 548 21.83 -14.56 -16.15
CA HIS A 548 22.82 -15.19 -17.02
C HIS A 548 24.22 -14.73 -16.61
N GLN A 549 24.74 -15.37 -15.56
CA GLN A 549 26.09 -15.19 -15.01
C GLN A 549 27.23 -15.57 -15.97
N GLU A 550 26.96 -15.86 -17.24
CA GLU A 550 27.97 -16.45 -18.14
C GLU A 550 28.85 -15.42 -18.89
N GLU A 551 28.54 -14.11 -18.93
CA GLU A 551 29.29 -13.20 -19.84
C GLU A 551 29.71 -11.79 -19.36
N LEU A 552 29.24 -11.23 -18.24
CA LEU A 552 29.50 -9.81 -17.95
C LEU A 552 30.82 -9.55 -17.18
N GLN A 553 31.90 -9.34 -17.95
CA GLN A 553 33.19 -8.77 -17.49
C GLN A 553 33.09 -7.27 -17.09
N LYS A 554 31.94 -6.62 -17.35
CA LYS A 554 31.67 -5.20 -17.09
C LYS A 554 30.26 -5.04 -16.51
N PRO A 555 29.97 -4.00 -15.70
CA PRO A 555 28.60 -3.69 -15.32
C PRO A 555 27.73 -3.44 -16.57
N PRO A 556 26.45 -3.85 -16.57
CA PRO A 556 25.55 -3.60 -17.69
C PRO A 556 25.38 -2.10 -17.96
N PRO A 557 25.10 -1.70 -19.21
CA PRO A 557 24.85 -0.31 -19.57
C PRO A 557 23.73 0.31 -18.73
N ALA A 558 23.87 1.60 -18.37
CA ALA A 558 22.91 2.26 -17.47
C ALA A 558 21.48 2.35 -18.05
N ASP A 559 21.30 2.23 -19.36
CA ASP A 559 20.02 2.22 -20.08
C ASP A 559 19.35 0.84 -20.15
N GLU A 560 20.07 -0.25 -19.84
CA GLU A 560 19.54 -1.62 -19.85
C GLU A 560 19.20 -2.14 -18.43
N LEU A 561 19.60 -1.40 -17.40
CA LEU A 561 19.31 -1.76 -16.01
C LEU A 561 17.82 -1.80 -15.74
N PHE A 562 17.35 -2.96 -15.26
CA PHE A 562 15.98 -3.13 -14.82
C PHE A 562 15.83 -2.82 -13.34
N TRP A 563 14.97 -1.86 -13.02
CA TRP A 563 14.70 -1.45 -11.66
C TRP A 563 13.27 -1.83 -11.28
N ARG A 564 13.14 -2.60 -10.19
CA ARG A 564 11.84 -2.91 -9.58
C ARG A 564 11.66 -2.12 -8.30
N GLN A 565 10.43 -1.69 -8.05
CA GLN A 565 10.08 -0.98 -6.83
C GLN A 565 9.92 -1.97 -5.66
N VAL A 566 10.42 -1.58 -4.50
CA VAL A 566 10.24 -2.26 -3.21
C VAL A 566 9.46 -1.31 -2.31
N GLY A 567 8.51 -1.85 -1.55
CA GLY A 567 7.74 -1.08 -0.58
C GLY A 567 8.61 -0.44 0.49
N GLY A 568 8.10 0.63 1.09
CA GLY A 568 8.83 1.46 2.03
C GLY A 568 9.03 2.89 1.52
N HIS A 569 9.53 3.74 2.41
CA HIS A 569 9.79 5.15 2.15
C HIS A 569 11.13 5.55 2.79
N LEU A 570 12.11 5.93 1.96
CA LEU A 570 13.48 6.20 2.42
C LEU A 570 14.08 7.43 1.75
N ARG A 571 14.80 8.25 2.52
CA ARG A 571 15.64 9.36 2.02
C ARG A 571 16.98 8.88 1.48
N LEU A 572 17.53 7.83 2.08
CA LEU A 572 18.83 7.26 1.73
C LEU A 572 18.78 5.74 1.85
N VAL A 573 19.51 5.05 0.97
CA VAL A 573 19.71 3.61 1.02
C VAL A 573 21.17 3.28 0.77
N GLU A 574 21.72 2.38 1.58
CA GLU A 574 23.10 1.90 1.50
C GLU A 574 23.11 0.37 1.51
N THR A 575 23.77 -0.22 0.52
CA THR A 575 24.02 -1.67 0.43
C THR A 575 25.48 -1.96 0.76
N GLY A 576 25.83 -3.21 1.08
CA GLY A 576 27.20 -3.62 1.31
C GLY A 576 27.39 -5.13 1.33
N ALA A 577 28.47 -5.58 1.97
CA ALA A 577 28.86 -6.97 2.03
C ALA A 577 27.74 -7.89 2.57
N GLY A 578 27.66 -9.12 2.05
CA GLY A 578 26.74 -10.15 2.53
C GLY A 578 25.25 -9.86 2.28
N GLY A 579 24.93 -8.89 1.41
CA GLY A 579 23.54 -8.49 1.13
C GLY A 579 22.90 -7.65 2.23
N VAL A 580 23.70 -7.11 3.16
CA VAL A 580 23.21 -6.19 4.20
C VAL A 580 22.82 -4.87 3.54
N VAL A 581 21.61 -4.40 3.81
CA VAL A 581 21.07 -3.13 3.29
C VAL A 581 20.42 -2.37 4.44
N TRP A 582 20.81 -1.10 4.58
CA TRP A 582 20.22 -0.15 5.52
C TRP A 582 19.68 1.06 4.77
N GLY A 583 18.64 1.67 5.32
CA GLY A 583 18.07 2.90 4.82
C GLY A 583 17.83 3.90 5.94
N LEU A 584 17.67 5.17 5.58
CA LEU A 584 17.28 6.24 6.50
C LEU A 584 15.98 6.86 6.01
N GLY A 585 15.00 7.04 6.91
CA GLY A 585 13.80 7.84 6.65
C GLY A 585 14.10 9.33 6.49
N TYR A 586 13.10 10.12 6.15
CA TYR A 586 13.20 11.58 6.12
C TYR A 586 13.33 12.17 7.53
N ASP A 587 12.74 11.51 8.52
CA ASP A 587 12.92 11.76 9.95
C ASP A 587 14.30 11.36 10.50
N ASN A 588 15.19 10.81 9.66
CA ASN A 588 16.50 10.26 10.01
C ASN A 588 16.45 8.96 10.83
N THR A 589 15.31 8.28 10.87
CA THR A 589 15.18 6.98 11.51
C THR A 589 15.88 5.90 10.68
N PRO A 590 16.77 5.08 11.27
CA PRO A 590 17.42 3.98 10.57
C PRO A 590 16.52 2.75 10.44
N TRP A 591 16.52 2.18 9.23
CA TRP A 591 15.78 0.98 8.85
C TRP A 591 16.73 -0.07 8.27
N VAL A 592 16.54 -1.34 8.62
CA VAL A 592 17.29 -2.46 8.06
C VAL A 592 16.38 -3.31 7.17
N TYR A 593 16.90 -3.74 6.04
CA TYR A 593 16.20 -4.62 5.11
C TYR A 593 16.09 -6.04 5.69
N THR A 594 14.89 -6.62 5.62
CA THR A 594 14.56 -7.92 6.26
C THR A 594 14.68 -9.12 5.33
N GLY A 595 14.85 -8.92 4.02
CA GLY A 595 14.88 -10.03 3.05
C GLY A 595 13.57 -10.23 2.28
N GLY A 596 12.48 -9.55 2.67
CA GLY A 596 11.20 -9.59 1.98
C GLY A 596 11.14 -8.77 0.69
N TYR A 597 10.13 -8.99 -0.15
CA TYR A 597 9.87 -8.19 -1.34
C TYR A 597 8.38 -7.81 -1.38
N GLY A 598 8.01 -6.77 -2.14
CA GLY A 598 6.65 -6.22 -2.17
C GLY A 598 6.47 -5.01 -1.24
N GLY A 599 5.22 -4.73 -0.83
CA GLY A 599 4.85 -3.60 0.05
C GLY A 599 4.45 -2.32 -0.67
N GLY A 600 4.02 -1.32 0.10
CA GLY A 600 3.45 -0.08 -0.43
C GLY A 600 2.20 -0.37 -1.27
N PHE A 601 2.14 0.16 -2.49
CA PHE A 601 1.04 -0.13 -3.41
C PHE A 601 1.03 -1.57 -3.96
N LEU A 602 2.08 -2.37 -3.72
CA LEU A 602 2.13 -3.79 -4.09
C LEU A 602 1.55 -4.71 -3.00
N GLN A 603 1.14 -4.15 -1.86
CA GLN A 603 0.60 -4.92 -0.74
C GLN A 603 -0.64 -5.72 -1.16
N GLY A 604 -0.67 -7.02 -0.81
CA GLY A 604 -1.76 -7.93 -1.16
C GLY A 604 -1.75 -8.46 -2.60
N LEU A 605 -0.91 -7.90 -3.49
CA LEU A 605 -0.75 -8.36 -4.87
C LEU A 605 0.46 -9.28 -5.03
N VAL A 606 1.62 -8.87 -4.51
CA VAL A 606 2.87 -9.66 -4.51
C VAL A 606 3.74 -9.27 -3.33
N GLY A 607 4.22 -10.28 -2.58
CA GLY A 607 5.26 -10.07 -1.57
C GLY A 607 5.50 -11.28 -0.67
N SER A 608 6.58 -11.21 0.12
CA SER A 608 6.81 -12.16 1.22
C SER A 608 5.79 -11.90 2.33
N LEU A 609 5.22 -12.94 2.95
CA LEU A 609 4.30 -12.77 4.08
C LEU A 609 5.03 -12.57 5.42
N ASP A 610 6.25 -13.12 5.53
CA ASP A 610 6.92 -13.28 6.82
C ASP A 610 7.82 -12.10 7.23
N ASP A 611 8.05 -11.12 6.33
CA ASP A 611 9.05 -10.05 6.51
C ASP A 611 8.54 -8.62 6.25
N MET A 612 7.22 -8.45 6.17
CA MET A 612 6.59 -7.16 5.86
C MET A 612 6.20 -6.41 7.14
N GLY A 613 6.77 -5.22 7.32
CA GLY A 613 6.48 -4.33 8.44
C GLY A 613 5.76 -3.06 8.00
N THR A 614 5.06 -2.42 8.94
CA THR A 614 4.59 -1.04 8.80
C THR A 614 5.77 -0.10 9.01
N GLN A 615 5.97 0.82 8.08
CA GLN A 615 6.96 1.88 8.17
C GLN A 615 6.23 3.22 8.33
N THR A 616 6.66 4.01 9.30
CA THR A 616 6.17 5.38 9.51
C THR A 616 7.33 6.34 9.30
N ASP A 617 7.10 7.42 8.57
CA ASP A 617 8.06 8.50 8.38
C ASP A 617 7.43 9.84 8.76
N HIS A 618 8.24 10.75 9.29
CA HIS A 618 7.81 12.06 9.76
C HIS A 618 8.63 13.14 9.07
N MET A 619 7.99 14.26 8.71
CA MET A 619 8.69 15.38 8.11
C MET A 619 8.15 16.70 8.65
N GLN A 620 9.09 17.56 9.05
CA GLN A 620 8.83 18.94 9.42
C GLN A 620 8.84 19.83 8.18
N VAL A 621 7.78 20.62 8.01
CA VAL A 621 7.67 21.64 6.98
C VAL A 621 7.80 23.02 7.59
N ASP A 622 8.80 23.76 7.13
CA ASP A 622 9.08 25.12 7.59
C ASP A 622 8.47 26.17 6.65
N LEU A 623 7.86 27.20 7.24
CA LEU A 623 7.35 28.40 6.58
C LEU A 623 7.88 29.63 7.30
N TYR A 624 8.22 30.69 6.57
CA TYR A 624 8.79 31.89 7.17
C TYR A 624 7.93 33.12 6.95
N GLU A 625 7.62 33.81 8.04
CA GLU A 625 6.92 35.09 8.04
C GLU A 625 7.95 36.21 8.20
N ASN A 626 7.96 37.17 7.28
CA ASN A 626 8.92 38.26 7.19
C ASN A 626 8.20 39.61 7.35
N GLN A 627 8.79 40.54 8.08
CA GLN A 627 8.27 41.89 8.28
C GLN A 627 9.38 42.94 8.25
N ARG A 628 9.06 44.14 7.74
CA ARG A 628 9.98 45.29 7.69
C ARG A 628 9.53 46.39 8.65
N TRP A 629 10.49 47.03 9.31
CA TRP A 629 10.27 48.14 10.22
C TRP A 629 9.95 49.43 9.46
N ASN A 630 8.90 50.11 9.89
CA ASN A 630 8.49 51.42 9.42
C ASN A 630 8.46 52.41 10.60
N PRO A 631 8.98 53.64 10.46
CA PRO A 631 8.98 54.66 11.53
C PRO A 631 7.60 54.99 12.13
N ILE A 632 6.52 54.85 11.35
CA ILE A 632 5.16 55.23 11.77
C ILE A 632 4.42 54.03 12.36
N THR A 633 4.52 52.85 11.75
CA THR A 633 3.70 51.68 12.10
C THR A 633 4.48 50.56 12.79
N GLY A 634 5.79 50.71 13.01
CA GLY A 634 6.66 49.64 13.47
C GLY A 634 6.82 48.53 12.42
N TYR A 635 7.07 47.29 12.86
CA TYR A 635 7.19 46.16 11.94
C TYR A 635 5.85 45.87 11.27
N THR A 636 5.85 45.83 9.94
CA THR A 636 4.67 45.64 9.11
C THR A 636 4.92 44.60 8.01
N ALA A 637 3.83 43.97 7.56
CA ALA A 637 3.81 43.06 6.43
C ALA A 637 3.73 43.79 5.06
N ARG A 638 3.97 45.11 5.03
CA ARG A 638 4.09 45.88 3.79
C ARG A 638 5.56 46.20 3.54
N GLY A 639 6.17 45.44 2.65
CA GLY A 639 7.56 45.64 2.22
C GLY A 639 7.71 46.64 1.06
N LEU A 640 8.97 46.96 0.76
CA LEU A 640 9.39 47.61 -0.47
C LEU A 640 9.35 46.62 -1.64
N LEU A 641 9.31 47.10 -2.89
CA LEU A 641 9.33 46.23 -4.09
C LEU A 641 10.58 45.34 -4.20
N THR A 642 11.66 45.70 -3.51
CA THR A 642 12.91 44.94 -3.43
C THR A 642 12.94 43.97 -2.24
N ASP A 643 11.93 43.98 -1.37
CA ASP A 643 11.87 43.09 -0.23
C ASP A 643 11.53 41.67 -0.64
N ARG A 644 11.94 40.74 0.21
CA ARG A 644 11.54 39.35 0.13
C ARG A 644 10.05 39.20 0.41
N TYR A 645 9.48 38.08 -0.04
CA TYR A 645 8.08 37.79 0.20
C TYR A 645 7.78 37.76 1.70
N MET A 646 6.69 38.41 2.10
CA MET A 646 6.28 38.53 3.51
C MET A 646 5.92 37.17 4.11
N TRP A 647 5.54 36.22 3.27
CA TRP A 647 5.50 34.81 3.60
C TRP A 647 6.30 34.05 2.55
N SER A 648 7.26 33.25 3.00
CA SER A 648 8.25 32.66 2.10
C SER A 648 8.75 31.30 2.54
N ASP A 649 9.45 30.63 1.63
CA ASP A 649 10.34 29.52 1.97
C ASP A 649 11.58 29.98 2.78
N LYS A 650 12.46 29.03 3.12
CA LYS A 650 13.71 29.31 3.84
C LYS A 650 14.61 30.31 3.13
N SER A 651 14.60 30.29 1.79
CA SER A 651 15.41 31.15 0.95
C SER A 651 14.89 32.58 0.92
N GLY A 652 13.60 32.80 1.19
CA GLY A 652 12.94 34.10 1.09
C GLY A 652 12.69 34.58 -0.35
N LEU A 653 13.06 33.78 -1.35
CA LEU A 653 12.93 34.13 -2.77
C LEU A 653 11.63 33.65 -3.40
N ASN A 654 10.95 32.69 -2.77
CA ASN A 654 9.67 32.16 -3.25
C ASN A 654 8.57 32.48 -2.25
N GLU A 655 7.46 33.02 -2.76
CA GLU A 655 6.25 33.24 -1.98
C GLU A 655 5.64 31.90 -1.57
N ARG A 656 5.32 31.76 -0.29
CA ARG A 656 4.56 30.63 0.25
C ARG A 656 3.71 31.16 1.38
N ASN A 657 2.46 30.75 1.49
CA ASN A 657 1.59 31.06 2.62
C ASN A 657 1.03 29.77 3.24
N LYS A 658 0.39 29.86 4.41
CA LYS A 658 -0.11 28.69 5.16
C LYS A 658 -1.10 27.82 4.37
N ASP A 659 -1.89 28.43 3.47
CA ASP A 659 -2.93 27.74 2.68
C ASP A 659 -2.37 27.11 1.40
N SER A 660 -1.28 27.66 0.87
CA SER A 660 -0.61 27.18 -0.35
C SER A 660 0.33 26.00 -0.10
N VAL A 661 0.78 25.81 1.15
CA VAL A 661 1.70 24.74 1.50
C VAL A 661 0.94 23.42 1.55
N ARG A 662 1.25 22.55 0.59
CA ARG A 662 0.75 21.17 0.52
C ARG A 662 1.81 20.21 1.05
N PRO A 663 1.41 19.03 1.55
CA PRO A 663 2.37 17.95 1.82
C PRO A 663 3.19 17.61 0.56
N PRO A 664 4.44 17.12 0.68
CA PRO A 664 5.33 16.88 -0.47
C PRO A 664 4.78 15.93 -1.51
N SER A 665 4.06 14.92 -1.04
CA SER A 665 3.27 14.00 -1.84
C SER A 665 1.98 13.69 -1.08
N PRO A 666 0.95 13.19 -1.76
CA PRO A 666 -0.31 12.88 -1.07
C PRO A 666 -0.24 11.67 -0.13
N LEU A 667 0.87 10.91 -0.14
CA LEU A 667 1.16 9.89 0.88
C LEU A 667 1.39 10.51 2.27
N TRP A 668 1.69 11.81 2.32
CA TRP A 668 1.89 12.56 3.55
C TRP A 668 0.58 13.17 4.02
N CYS A 669 0.21 12.89 5.26
CA CYS A 669 -0.91 13.51 5.95
C CYS A 669 -0.39 14.53 6.96
N TRP A 670 -1.07 15.68 7.09
CA TRP A 670 -0.73 16.61 8.17
C TRP A 670 -1.06 15.99 9.53
N ASP A 671 -0.08 15.98 10.43
CA ASP A 671 -0.16 15.39 11.77
C ASP A 671 -0.19 16.48 12.87
N SER A 672 0.03 17.75 12.48
CA SER A 672 -0.05 18.90 13.38
C SER A 672 -0.68 20.13 12.71
N ASN A 673 -1.05 21.09 13.55
CA ASN A 673 -1.31 22.47 13.12
C ASN A 673 0.00 23.27 13.01
N TRP A 674 -0.06 24.43 12.36
CA TRP A 674 1.07 25.36 12.31
C TRP A 674 1.39 25.91 13.70
N SER A 675 2.62 25.68 14.19
CA SER A 675 3.16 26.25 15.42
C SER A 675 4.32 27.19 15.12
N VAL A 676 4.61 28.10 16.06
CA VAL A 676 5.82 28.93 15.99
C VAL A 676 6.97 28.13 16.56
N ASP A 677 8.08 28.10 15.83
CA ASP A 677 9.29 27.44 16.30
C ASP A 677 10.18 28.42 17.08
N PHE A 678 10.43 28.10 18.34
CA PHE A 678 11.26 28.87 19.27
C PHE A 678 12.71 28.33 19.36
N ALA A 679 12.99 27.16 18.80
CA ALA A 679 14.29 26.47 18.85
C ALA A 679 15.18 26.81 17.64
N VAL A 680 14.93 27.94 16.97
CA VAL A 680 15.70 28.36 15.79
C VAL A 680 17.14 28.73 16.18
N PRO A 681 18.17 28.31 15.41
CA PRO A 681 19.55 28.76 15.62
C PRO A 681 19.65 30.29 15.64
N GLY A 682 20.39 30.83 16.62
CA GLY A 682 20.46 32.28 16.88
C GLY A 682 19.40 32.80 17.87
N GLY A 683 18.49 31.92 18.32
CA GLY A 683 17.42 32.22 19.27
C GLY A 683 16.29 33.05 18.66
N THR A 684 15.22 33.19 19.43
CA THR A 684 14.07 34.04 19.12
C THR A 684 13.71 34.90 20.34
N ASP A 685 12.90 35.94 20.13
CA ASP A 685 12.20 36.58 21.24
C ASP A 685 11.04 35.71 21.76
N LYS A 686 10.29 36.24 22.74
CA LYS A 686 9.14 35.57 23.36
C LYS A 686 7.97 35.31 22.39
N GLU A 687 7.95 35.99 21.24
CA GLU A 687 6.92 35.86 20.21
C GLU A 687 7.41 35.04 18.98
N GLY A 688 8.65 34.53 19.04
CA GLY A 688 9.27 33.73 17.99
C GLY A 688 9.94 34.54 16.87
N TRP A 689 10.16 35.85 17.05
CA TRP A 689 10.83 36.68 16.06
C TRP A 689 12.34 36.62 16.19
N GLN A 690 13.00 36.61 15.04
CA GLN A 690 14.42 36.87 14.87
C GLN A 690 14.60 38.20 14.13
N TYR A 691 15.61 38.96 14.50
CA TYR A 691 15.87 40.32 14.03
C TYR A 691 17.14 40.38 13.19
N ALA A 692 17.16 41.26 12.18
CA ALA A 692 18.35 41.54 11.39
C ALA A 692 18.31 42.95 10.80
N SER A 693 19.46 43.43 10.31
CA SER A 693 19.59 44.76 9.72
C SER A 693 18.92 44.90 8.34
N ASP A 694 18.94 43.87 7.51
CA ASP A 694 18.25 43.84 6.22
C ASP A 694 18.04 42.40 5.73
N PHE A 695 17.25 42.21 4.66
CA PHE A 695 17.22 40.93 3.93
C PHE A 695 18.35 40.91 2.88
N PRO A 696 19.26 39.91 2.80
CA PRO A 696 19.60 38.80 3.71
C PRO A 696 20.78 39.14 4.65
N ALA A 697 20.57 39.07 5.96
CA ALA A 697 21.62 39.21 6.98
C ALA A 697 21.53 38.10 8.05
N SER A 698 22.52 38.03 8.94
CA SER A 698 22.51 37.11 10.08
C SER A 698 21.43 37.51 11.08
N TYR A 699 20.52 36.58 11.38
CA TYR A 699 19.41 36.80 12.32
C TYR A 699 19.82 36.50 13.76
N HIS A 700 19.26 37.22 14.73
CA HIS A 700 19.44 36.99 16.16
C HIS A 700 18.15 37.22 16.98
N GLY A 701 18.06 36.61 18.15
CA GLY A 701 16.82 36.59 18.96
C GLY A 701 16.47 37.88 19.70
N SER A 702 17.36 38.89 19.74
CA SER A 702 17.11 40.15 20.44
C SER A 702 17.02 41.34 19.49
N LYS A 703 16.05 42.23 19.75
CA LYS A 703 15.85 43.45 18.96
C LYS A 703 16.85 44.55 19.34
N THR A 704 17.50 45.13 18.35
CA THR A 704 18.38 46.30 18.45
C THR A 704 17.88 47.45 17.58
N ILE A 705 18.48 48.63 17.74
CA ILE A 705 18.13 49.84 16.95
C ILE A 705 18.55 49.68 15.48
N LYS A 706 19.48 48.78 15.18
CA LYS A 706 19.97 48.53 13.81
C LYS A 706 19.12 47.52 13.04
N ASP A 707 18.07 46.98 13.65
CA ASP A 707 17.27 45.90 13.06
C ASP A 707 16.03 46.42 12.35
N PHE A 708 16.12 46.52 11.04
CA PHE A 708 15.03 47.00 10.20
C PHE A 708 14.15 45.88 9.66
N VAL A 709 14.52 44.61 9.86
CA VAL A 709 13.73 43.46 9.44
C VAL A 709 13.60 42.43 10.55
N ARG A 710 12.49 41.70 10.55
CA ARG A 710 12.29 40.54 11.42
C ARG A 710 11.69 39.37 10.66
N ARG A 711 11.94 38.17 11.15
CA ARG A 711 11.51 36.89 10.57
C ARG A 711 11.04 35.97 11.68
N ARG A 712 9.95 35.23 11.45
CA ARG A 712 9.44 34.19 12.34
C ARG A 712 9.32 32.87 11.59
N ARG A 713 9.82 31.78 12.19
CA ARG A 713 9.69 30.43 11.63
C ARG A 713 8.42 29.78 12.16
N TRP A 714 7.59 29.33 11.24
CA TRP A 714 6.45 28.49 11.49
C TRP A 714 6.79 27.07 11.07
N GLU A 715 6.42 26.10 11.88
CA GLU A 715 6.63 24.68 11.60
C GLU A 715 5.29 23.95 11.58
N ARG A 716 5.23 22.87 10.80
CA ARG A 716 4.11 21.94 10.77
C ARG A 716 4.62 20.55 10.45
N TYR A 717 4.06 19.54 11.10
CA TYR A 717 4.50 18.16 10.95
C TYR A 717 3.53 17.39 10.07
N CYS A 718 4.08 16.54 9.22
CA CYS A 718 3.33 15.56 8.45
C CYS A 718 3.89 14.16 8.67
N LYS A 719 3.02 13.17 8.50
CA LYS A 719 3.27 11.75 8.74
C LYS A 719 2.91 10.97 7.50
N LEU A 720 3.75 10.01 7.14
CA LEU A 720 3.53 9.04 6.08
C LEU A 720 3.53 7.65 6.70
N VAL A 721 2.55 6.82 6.32
CA VAL A 721 2.47 5.42 6.74
C VAL A 721 2.45 4.54 5.51
N THR A 722 3.38 3.60 5.42
CA THR A 722 3.53 2.66 4.30
C THR A 722 3.90 1.27 4.83
N SER A 723 4.01 0.29 3.94
CA SER A 723 4.45 -1.07 4.26
C SER A 723 5.67 -1.45 3.42
N GLY A 724 6.56 -2.26 3.97
CA GLY A 724 7.75 -2.70 3.27
C GLY A 724 8.58 -3.70 4.05
N PRO A 725 9.57 -4.33 3.40
CA PRO A 725 10.51 -5.26 4.03
C PRO A 725 11.59 -4.52 4.83
N TRP A 726 11.16 -3.66 5.76
CA TRP A 726 12.01 -2.80 6.57
C TRP A 726 11.70 -2.99 8.05
N ARG A 727 12.75 -3.08 8.85
CA ARG A 727 12.67 -3.15 10.30
C ARG A 727 13.36 -1.96 10.91
N GLU A 728 12.69 -1.30 11.84
CA GLU A 728 13.25 -0.12 12.49
C GLU A 728 14.38 -0.48 13.44
N VAL A 729 15.44 0.31 13.45
CA VAL A 729 16.56 0.19 14.39
C VAL A 729 16.42 1.28 15.45
N HIS A 730 15.50 1.11 16.39
CA HIS A 730 15.31 2.08 17.48
C HIS A 730 16.61 2.31 18.26
N ARG A 731 17.08 3.57 18.35
CA ARG A 731 17.87 4.18 19.46
C ARG A 731 18.58 5.49 19.11
N SER A 732 18.74 5.89 17.85
CA SER A 732 19.34 7.20 17.51
C SER A 732 19.06 7.60 16.05
N PRO A 733 18.58 8.84 15.79
CA PRO A 733 18.47 9.34 14.42
C PRO A 733 19.85 9.58 13.80
N LEU A 734 20.01 9.21 12.53
CA LEU A 734 21.28 9.21 11.80
C LEU A 734 21.23 10.12 10.57
N LEU A 735 22.28 10.91 10.36
CA LEU A 735 22.43 11.79 9.21
C LEU A 735 22.92 11.05 7.96
N ASP A 736 23.91 10.16 8.13
CA ASP A 736 24.55 9.39 7.08
C ASP A 736 24.96 7.99 7.58
N ILE A 737 25.06 7.02 6.68
CA ILE A 737 25.44 5.63 6.97
C ILE A 737 26.25 5.06 5.81
N SER A 738 27.28 4.28 6.13
CA SER A 738 28.04 3.55 5.13
C SER A 738 28.38 2.13 5.59
N ILE A 739 28.19 1.19 4.68
CA ILE A 739 28.45 -0.23 4.86
C ILE A 739 29.68 -0.60 4.01
N MET A 740 30.53 -1.46 4.55
CA MET A 740 31.69 -1.99 3.83
C MET A 740 31.24 -2.68 2.52
N PRO A 741 31.85 -2.34 1.37
CA PRO A 741 31.58 -3.01 0.09
C PRO A 741 31.90 -4.51 0.15
N ASP A 742 31.23 -5.32 -0.66
CA ASP A 742 31.43 -6.79 -0.66
C ASP A 742 32.87 -7.16 -1.07
N PRO A 743 33.65 -7.87 -0.22
CA PRO A 743 35.06 -8.08 -0.48
C PRO A 743 35.42 -9.27 -1.39
N SER A 744 34.52 -10.19 -1.77
CA SER A 744 34.83 -11.27 -2.74
C SER A 744 33.61 -12.03 -3.28
N HIS A 745 33.80 -12.76 -4.39
CA HIS A 745 32.81 -13.69 -5.00
C HIS A 745 32.51 -14.93 -4.12
N GLU A 746 33.33 -15.18 -3.10
CA GLU A 746 33.18 -16.30 -2.15
C GLU A 746 32.26 -15.96 -0.97
N SER A 747 31.57 -14.82 -1.00
CA SER A 747 30.63 -14.39 0.04
C SER A 747 29.42 -15.33 0.22
N GLN A 748 29.20 -16.28 -0.70
CA GLN A 748 28.28 -17.42 -0.48
C GLN A 748 28.80 -18.43 0.56
N HIS A 749 30.11 -18.50 0.79
CA HIS A 749 30.80 -19.38 1.76
C HIS A 749 31.35 -18.66 3.00
N ARG A 750 31.12 -17.34 3.15
CA ARG A 750 31.38 -16.68 4.44
C ARG A 750 30.51 -17.30 5.53
N SER A 751 31.11 -17.57 6.68
CA SER A 751 30.33 -17.94 7.86
C SER A 751 29.39 -16.79 8.24
N ASP A 752 28.18 -17.11 8.68
CA ASP A 752 27.20 -16.13 9.15
C ASP A 752 27.69 -15.25 10.32
N SER A 753 28.85 -15.61 10.91
CA SER A 753 29.53 -14.89 11.99
C SER A 753 30.53 -13.81 11.53
N ASP A 754 30.78 -13.65 10.23
CA ASP A 754 31.73 -12.64 9.75
C ASP A 754 31.21 -11.22 9.99
N THR A 755 31.99 -10.42 10.72
CA THR A 755 31.66 -9.02 11.03
C THR A 755 31.75 -8.15 9.78
N ILE A 756 30.70 -7.37 9.55
CA ILE A 756 30.60 -6.38 8.48
C ILE A 756 30.73 -4.99 9.10
N ALA A 757 31.71 -4.20 8.65
CA ALA A 757 31.89 -2.86 9.18
C ALA A 757 30.76 -1.94 8.70
N LEU A 758 30.09 -1.31 9.66
CA LEU A 758 29.04 -0.32 9.42
C LEU A 758 29.32 0.90 10.27
N TRP A 759 29.44 2.03 9.60
CA TRP A 759 29.71 3.34 10.19
C TRP A 759 28.55 4.28 9.92
N ALA A 760 28.25 5.16 10.86
CA ALA A 760 27.19 6.14 10.73
C ALA A 760 27.57 7.46 11.38
N ILE A 761 26.80 8.50 11.06
CA ILE A 761 26.88 9.81 11.69
C ILE A 761 25.52 10.11 12.34
N SER A 762 25.51 10.53 13.59
CA SER A 762 24.29 10.98 14.27
C SER A 762 23.80 12.33 13.71
N VAL A 763 22.54 12.70 13.94
CA VAL A 763 22.06 14.05 13.58
C VAL A 763 22.82 15.20 14.26
N ASN A 764 23.53 14.91 15.37
CA ASN A 764 24.39 15.88 16.06
C ASN A 764 25.79 15.99 15.43
N GLY A 765 26.12 15.10 14.49
CA GLY A 765 27.41 15.02 13.83
C GLY A 765 28.43 14.09 14.50
N ASP A 766 28.00 13.28 15.46
CA ASP A 766 28.87 12.30 16.13
C ASP A 766 29.12 11.10 15.23
N VAL A 767 30.34 10.55 15.23
CA VAL A 767 30.65 9.34 14.45
C VAL A 767 30.40 8.09 15.29
N LEU A 768 29.68 7.15 14.71
CA LEU A 768 29.26 5.91 15.36
C LEU A 768 29.72 4.69 14.54
N TYR A 769 30.13 3.64 15.22
CA TYR A 769 30.40 2.32 14.65
C TYR A 769 29.38 1.30 15.16
N ARG A 770 28.73 0.54 14.28
CA ARG A 770 27.76 -0.49 14.69
C ARG A 770 28.48 -1.82 14.93
N GLN A 771 28.37 -2.34 16.15
CA GLN A 771 28.93 -3.63 16.54
C GLN A 771 27.97 -4.78 16.21
N GLY A 772 28.51 -5.96 15.93
CA GLY A 772 27.73 -7.20 15.77
C GLY A 772 26.95 -7.33 14.45
N VAL A 773 27.19 -6.45 13.47
CA VAL A 773 26.56 -6.58 12.14
C VAL A 773 27.20 -7.76 11.41
N THR A 774 26.40 -8.76 11.07
CA THR A 774 26.82 -9.93 10.29
C THR A 774 25.73 -10.28 9.26
N ARG A 775 25.98 -11.29 8.43
CA ARG A 775 24.96 -11.80 7.50
C ARG A 775 23.74 -12.38 8.22
N GLY A 776 23.96 -13.08 9.34
CA GLY A 776 22.88 -13.62 10.18
C GLY A 776 22.24 -12.58 11.11
N ASN A 777 22.94 -11.49 11.43
CA ASN A 777 22.46 -10.40 12.26
C ASN A 777 22.63 -9.04 11.57
N THR A 778 21.76 -8.76 10.59
CA THR A 778 21.86 -7.56 9.75
C THR A 778 21.61 -6.25 10.52
N ILE A 779 20.89 -6.31 11.65
CA ILE A 779 20.60 -5.17 12.53
C ILE A 779 21.78 -4.84 13.46
N GLY A 780 22.66 -5.80 13.73
CA GLY A 780 23.73 -5.68 14.71
C GLY A 780 23.24 -5.52 16.15
N GLU A 781 24.15 -5.20 17.07
CA GLU A 781 23.91 -5.22 18.51
C GLU A 781 23.84 -3.82 19.11
N SER A 782 24.92 -3.03 18.99
CA SER A 782 25.07 -1.76 19.69
C SER A 782 25.85 -0.72 18.89
N TRP A 783 25.68 0.56 19.26
CA TRP A 783 26.45 1.67 18.72
C TRP A 783 27.65 1.97 19.62
N HIS A 784 28.83 2.03 19.02
CA HIS A 784 30.07 2.47 19.66
C HIS A 784 30.43 3.87 19.18
N HIS A 785 30.50 4.84 20.08
CA HIS A 785 30.88 6.21 19.75
C HIS A 785 32.37 6.31 19.43
N VAL A 786 32.72 6.97 18.33
CA VAL A 786 34.11 7.22 17.93
C VAL A 786 34.43 8.69 18.22
N PRO A 787 35.46 8.98 19.04
CA PRO A 787 35.78 10.35 19.41
C PRO A 787 36.03 11.25 18.19
N THR A 788 35.41 12.43 18.22
CA THR A 788 35.55 13.51 17.24
C THR A 788 35.78 14.82 17.97
N ASP A 789 36.55 15.72 17.37
CA ASP A 789 36.81 17.08 17.82
C ASP A 789 35.85 18.11 17.20
N GLN A 790 35.10 17.69 16.18
CA GLN A 790 34.14 18.51 15.46
C GLN A 790 33.04 17.63 14.84
N PRO A 791 31.85 18.19 14.55
CA PRO A 791 30.75 17.42 13.98
C PRO A 791 30.96 17.09 12.50
N PHE A 792 30.64 15.84 12.15
CA PHE A 792 30.68 15.29 10.80
C PHE A 792 29.33 15.30 10.10
N MET A 793 29.36 15.21 8.76
CA MET A 793 28.13 15.19 7.94
C MET A 793 28.07 14.08 6.90
N SER A 794 29.21 13.49 6.51
CA SER A 794 29.22 12.29 5.65
C SER A 794 30.35 11.34 6.01
N ILE A 795 30.14 10.03 5.88
CA ILE A 795 31.12 8.98 6.19
C ILE A 795 31.07 7.87 5.14
N SER A 796 32.22 7.27 4.81
CA SER A 796 32.27 6.10 3.94
C SER A 796 33.42 5.16 4.30
N VAL A 797 33.14 3.85 4.31
CA VAL A 797 34.09 2.78 4.66
C VAL A 797 34.45 1.94 3.42
N GLY A 798 35.70 1.97 2.99
CA GLY A 798 36.16 1.20 1.82
C GLY A 798 36.37 -0.30 2.08
N ARG A 799 36.63 -1.05 1.01
CA ARG A 799 36.82 -2.52 1.05
C ARG A 799 37.97 -2.96 1.95
N LYS A 800 39.06 -2.17 1.99
CA LYS A 800 40.22 -2.40 2.87
C LYS A 800 39.99 -1.96 4.33
N GLY A 801 38.77 -1.60 4.69
CA GLY A 801 38.41 -1.08 6.01
C GLY A 801 38.79 0.38 6.24
N GLN A 802 39.38 1.06 5.25
CA GLN A 802 39.72 2.49 5.35
C GLN A 802 38.45 3.34 5.49
N VAL A 803 38.43 4.27 6.45
CA VAL A 803 37.25 5.11 6.71
C VAL A 803 37.59 6.55 6.42
N TRP A 804 36.77 7.17 5.56
CA TRP A 804 36.85 8.59 5.24
C TRP A 804 35.59 9.28 5.71
N ALA A 805 35.71 10.53 6.13
CA ALA A 805 34.57 11.32 6.56
C ALA A 805 34.74 12.79 6.15
N VAL A 806 33.62 13.49 6.01
CA VAL A 806 33.55 14.92 5.72
C VAL A 806 32.90 15.61 6.91
N SER A 807 33.58 16.62 7.44
CA SER A 807 33.08 17.45 8.53
C SER A 807 31.98 18.41 8.06
N SER A 808 31.17 18.90 8.98
CA SER A 808 30.13 19.91 8.72
C SER A 808 30.64 21.22 8.07
N ASN A 809 31.91 21.57 8.28
CA ASN A 809 32.59 22.70 7.63
C ASN A 809 33.11 22.39 6.21
N GLY A 810 32.99 21.13 5.76
CA GLY A 810 33.34 20.67 4.41
C GLY A 810 34.78 20.21 4.21
N ALA A 811 35.54 19.96 5.29
CA ALA A 811 36.88 19.37 5.22
C ALA A 811 36.83 17.84 5.21
N ALA A 812 37.77 17.20 4.52
CA ALA A 812 37.87 15.75 4.41
C ALA A 812 38.86 15.19 5.45
N PHE A 813 38.52 14.06 6.06
CA PHE A 813 39.33 13.37 7.05
C PHE A 813 39.48 11.89 6.72
N LEU A 814 40.65 11.36 7.02
CA LEU A 814 40.96 9.93 6.96
C LEU A 814 41.12 9.39 8.39
N ARG A 815 40.47 8.28 8.71
CA ARG A 815 40.66 7.57 9.98
C ARG A 815 41.90 6.70 9.91
N GLN A 816 42.82 6.89 10.85
CA GLN A 816 44.06 6.13 10.97
C GLN A 816 43.99 5.07 12.09
N GLY A 817 44.88 4.08 12.03
CA GLY A 817 45.06 3.07 13.10
C GLY A 817 44.03 1.93 13.09
N LEU A 818 43.29 1.76 11.99
CA LEU A 818 42.35 0.65 11.80
C LEU A 818 43.13 -0.65 11.59
N SER A 819 42.76 -1.71 12.32
CA SER A 819 43.35 -3.04 12.18
C SER A 819 42.35 -4.13 12.54
N ALA A 820 42.69 -5.40 12.29
CA ALA A 820 41.86 -6.54 12.68
C ALA A 820 41.56 -6.60 14.20
N ASN A 821 42.38 -5.95 15.03
CA ASN A 821 42.19 -5.87 16.49
C ASN A 821 41.64 -4.51 16.96
N CYS A 822 41.53 -3.52 16.07
CA CYS A 822 41.06 -2.18 16.38
C CYS A 822 40.17 -1.65 15.24
N PHE A 823 38.89 -2.01 15.29
CA PHE A 823 37.92 -1.70 14.25
C PHE A 823 37.52 -0.22 14.18
N THR A 824 37.76 0.56 15.24
CA THR A 824 37.40 1.99 15.33
C THR A 824 38.57 2.93 15.06
N GLY A 825 39.80 2.40 14.95
CA GLY A 825 41.01 3.18 14.72
C GLY A 825 41.38 4.10 15.89
N THR A 826 42.41 4.93 15.71
CA THR A 826 42.99 5.76 16.78
C THR A 826 42.62 7.24 16.67
N HIS A 827 42.83 7.87 15.51
CA HIS A 827 42.62 9.31 15.33
C HIS A 827 42.23 9.68 13.89
N TRP A 828 41.76 10.92 13.71
CA TRP A 828 41.43 11.50 12.42
C TRP A 828 42.59 12.34 11.89
N GLU A 829 42.92 12.17 10.61
CA GLU A 829 43.92 12.94 9.89
C GLU A 829 43.23 13.86 8.89
N LEU A 830 43.54 15.15 8.92
CA LEU A 830 43.01 16.14 8.00
C LEU A 830 43.62 15.97 6.61
N VAL A 831 42.78 15.82 5.59
CA VAL A 831 43.19 15.79 4.19
C VAL A 831 42.83 17.12 3.53
N CYS A 832 43.85 17.85 3.08
CA CYS A 832 43.66 19.17 2.48
C CYS A 832 42.73 19.11 1.27
N ALA A 833 41.63 19.86 1.34
CA ALA A 833 40.72 20.07 0.21
C ALA A 833 41.32 21.06 -0.81
N PRO A 834 40.85 21.05 -2.08
CA PRO A 834 41.16 22.12 -3.03
C PRO A 834 40.80 23.50 -2.47
N ALA A 835 41.54 24.53 -2.91
CA ALA A 835 41.34 25.89 -2.41
C ALA A 835 39.89 26.36 -2.62
N ARG A 836 39.26 26.83 -1.53
CA ARG A 836 37.87 27.36 -1.48
C ARG A 836 36.76 26.32 -1.73
N GLN A 837 37.09 25.03 -1.70
CA GLN A 837 36.08 23.98 -1.85
C GLN A 837 35.53 23.50 -0.51
N GLN A 838 34.22 23.27 -0.44
CA GLN A 838 33.56 22.67 0.72
C GLN A 838 32.86 21.38 0.31
N PHE A 839 33.41 20.24 0.75
CA PHE A 839 32.82 18.94 0.50
C PHE A 839 31.52 18.74 1.30
N CYS A 840 30.64 17.89 0.80
CA CYS A 840 29.38 17.53 1.46
C CYS A 840 29.10 16.01 1.46
N GLN A 841 29.80 15.23 0.63
CA GLN A 841 29.71 13.77 0.62
C GLN A 841 31.09 13.16 0.32
N VAL A 842 31.39 11.99 0.90
CA VAL A 842 32.50 11.13 0.50
C VAL A 842 32.00 9.71 0.17
N SER A 843 32.62 9.05 -0.80
CA SER A 843 32.38 7.64 -1.10
C SER A 843 33.70 6.94 -1.45
N VAL A 844 33.91 5.77 -0.84
CA VAL A 844 35.19 5.03 -0.92
C VAL A 844 34.97 3.62 -1.44
N GLY A 845 35.76 3.21 -2.45
CA GLY A 845 35.81 1.85 -2.99
C GLY A 845 36.94 1.01 -2.40
N ASP A 846 37.68 0.32 -3.25
CA ASP A 846 38.90 -0.41 -2.89
C ASP A 846 40.12 0.52 -2.88
N CYS A 847 40.36 1.23 -3.99
CA CYS A 847 41.44 2.20 -4.14
C CYS A 847 40.96 3.59 -4.59
N THR A 848 39.66 3.75 -4.84
CA THR A 848 39.06 5.01 -5.28
C THR A 848 38.38 5.74 -4.12
N VAL A 849 38.67 7.04 -3.98
CA VAL A 849 37.98 7.94 -3.04
C VAL A 849 37.45 9.14 -3.81
N CYS A 850 36.14 9.33 -3.74
CA CYS A 850 35.43 10.42 -4.40
C CYS A 850 34.76 11.32 -3.36
N CYS A 851 34.83 12.63 -3.55
CA CYS A 851 34.10 13.62 -2.78
C CYS A 851 33.22 14.48 -3.68
N VAL A 852 32.00 14.74 -3.25
CA VAL A 852 31.11 15.72 -3.88
C VAL A 852 31.11 16.98 -3.02
N ASP A 853 31.09 18.13 -3.67
CA ASP A 853 31.05 19.42 -3.00
C ASP A 853 29.67 20.09 -3.03
N LYS A 854 29.51 21.16 -2.26
CA LYS A 854 28.25 21.92 -2.17
C LYS A 854 27.82 22.61 -3.47
N GLN A 855 28.70 22.74 -4.46
CA GLN A 855 28.35 23.27 -5.79
C GLN A 855 28.00 22.17 -6.80
N GLY A 856 28.10 20.89 -6.42
CA GLY A 856 27.82 19.75 -7.29
C GLY A 856 29.02 19.25 -8.08
N ASN A 857 30.24 19.66 -7.73
CA ASN A 857 31.42 19.11 -8.37
C ASN A 857 31.90 17.81 -7.69
N LEU A 858 32.31 16.87 -8.52
CA LEU A 858 32.87 15.57 -8.14
C LEU A 858 34.40 15.61 -8.25
N TRP A 859 35.06 15.29 -7.15
CA TRP A 859 36.50 15.27 -7.00
C TRP A 859 36.99 13.85 -6.69
N LEU A 860 38.04 13.42 -7.37
CA LEU A 860 38.73 12.16 -7.12
C LEU A 860 40.05 12.40 -6.39
N ARG A 861 40.35 11.58 -5.40
CA ARG A 861 41.65 11.56 -4.73
C ARG A 861 42.67 10.83 -5.59
N GLU A 862 43.77 11.51 -5.92
CA GLU A 862 44.86 10.93 -6.72
C GLU A 862 45.98 10.35 -5.84
N GLY A 863 46.67 9.32 -6.32
CA GLY A 863 47.90 8.80 -5.71
C GLY A 863 47.70 7.79 -4.56
N LEU A 864 46.52 7.16 -4.46
CA LEU A 864 46.25 6.08 -3.49
C LEU A 864 46.92 4.75 -3.87
N GLU A 865 47.25 4.54 -5.15
CA GLU A 865 47.81 3.29 -5.69
C GLU A 865 49.29 3.05 -5.32
N LYS A 866 50.04 4.10 -4.91
CA LYS A 866 51.48 4.04 -4.61
C LYS A 866 51.79 3.78 -3.13
N GLY A 867 50.97 3.00 -2.43
CA GLY A 867 51.18 2.62 -1.03
C GLY A 867 50.91 3.71 0.01
N GLY A 868 50.47 4.91 -0.40
CA GLY A 868 50.04 5.97 0.50
C GLY A 868 48.53 5.93 0.76
N THR A 869 48.11 5.80 2.02
CA THR A 869 46.69 5.74 2.40
C THR A 869 45.98 7.10 2.28
N SER A 870 46.73 8.21 2.31
CA SER A 870 46.19 9.57 2.26
C SER A 870 46.16 10.20 0.87
N GLY A 871 46.82 9.62 -0.14
CA GLY A 871 46.92 10.15 -1.51
C GLY A 871 47.76 11.43 -1.62
N THR A 872 47.76 12.07 -2.80
CA THR A 872 48.62 13.21 -3.16
C THR A 872 47.86 14.49 -3.50
N GLY A 873 46.72 14.39 -4.20
CA GLY A 873 45.97 15.55 -4.70
C GLY A 873 44.49 15.24 -4.94
N TRP A 874 43.72 16.26 -5.31
CA TRP A 874 42.33 16.14 -5.71
C TRP A 874 42.18 16.58 -7.16
N LYS A 875 41.52 15.77 -7.97
CA LYS A 875 41.24 16.03 -9.38
C LYS A 875 39.75 16.18 -9.61
N LEU A 876 39.35 17.29 -10.24
CA LEU A 876 37.98 17.50 -10.68
C LEU A 876 37.64 16.56 -11.85
N ILE A 877 36.55 15.80 -11.72
CA ILE A 877 36.07 14.86 -12.75
C ILE A 877 34.78 15.37 -13.42
N SER A 878 33.88 16.01 -12.66
CA SER A 878 32.57 16.44 -13.15
C SER A 878 32.03 17.59 -12.31
N ASP A 879 31.13 18.40 -12.86
CA ASP A 879 30.53 19.60 -12.24
C ASP A 879 29.01 19.49 -12.03
N ASN A 880 28.44 18.30 -12.23
CA ASN A 880 27.00 18.08 -12.34
C ASN A 880 26.57 16.82 -11.56
N ILE A 881 27.04 16.67 -10.33
CA ILE A 881 26.84 15.48 -9.49
C ILE A 881 26.22 15.89 -8.16
N ARG A 882 25.08 15.27 -7.83
CA ARG A 882 24.38 15.44 -6.54
C ARG A 882 24.86 14.46 -5.49
N LYS A 883 24.99 13.19 -5.90
CA LYS A 883 25.42 12.07 -5.05
C LYS A 883 26.32 11.13 -5.82
N VAL A 884 27.27 10.50 -5.13
CA VAL A 884 28.18 9.51 -5.69
C VAL A 884 28.21 8.25 -4.82
N SER A 885 28.36 7.09 -5.46
CA SER A 885 28.62 5.80 -4.82
C SER A 885 29.72 5.07 -5.58
N VAL A 886 30.77 4.68 -4.86
CA VAL A 886 31.88 3.88 -5.38
C VAL A 886 31.72 2.43 -4.91
N GLY A 887 31.70 1.49 -5.85
CA GLY A 887 31.54 0.06 -5.59
C GLY A 887 32.84 -0.67 -5.20
N PRO A 888 32.76 -1.99 -4.95
CA PRO A 888 33.90 -2.81 -4.49
C PRO A 888 35.00 -3.05 -5.54
N VAL A 889 34.72 -2.82 -6.83
CA VAL A 889 35.72 -2.85 -7.91
C VAL A 889 36.03 -1.44 -8.44
N ASP A 890 35.88 -0.44 -7.56
CA ASP A 890 36.11 0.98 -7.86
C ASP A 890 35.21 1.58 -8.95
N GLN A 891 34.13 0.89 -9.35
CA GLN A 891 33.16 1.45 -10.30
C GLN A 891 32.44 2.66 -9.68
N ILE A 892 32.32 3.75 -10.44
CA ILE A 892 31.74 5.01 -9.97
C ILE A 892 30.35 5.18 -10.58
N TRP A 893 29.35 5.21 -9.70
CA TRP A 893 27.96 5.54 -10.01
C TRP A 893 27.56 6.83 -9.33
N ALA A 894 26.67 7.59 -9.95
CA ALA A 894 26.27 8.89 -9.44
C ALA A 894 24.83 9.25 -9.81
N ILE A 895 24.28 10.19 -9.07
CA ILE A 895 23.06 10.91 -9.44
C ILE A 895 23.49 12.27 -9.99
N ALA A 896 23.29 12.48 -11.28
CA ALA A 896 23.54 13.77 -11.94
C ALA A 896 22.37 14.75 -11.71
N ASP A 897 22.66 16.05 -11.56
CA ASP A 897 21.60 17.05 -11.29
C ASP A 897 20.73 17.30 -12.53
N HIS A 898 21.38 17.46 -13.69
CA HIS A 898 20.74 17.77 -14.96
C HIS A 898 21.31 16.95 -16.12
N VAL A 899 20.49 16.65 -17.13
CA VAL A 899 20.96 16.09 -18.41
C VAL A 899 20.41 16.97 -19.54
N GLN A 900 21.27 17.37 -20.48
CA GLN A 900 20.87 18.17 -21.63
C GLN A 900 19.89 17.39 -22.52
N GLY A 901 18.85 18.05 -23.02
CA GLY A 901 17.83 17.44 -23.90
C GLY A 901 16.59 16.87 -23.18
N THR A 902 16.65 16.64 -21.87
CA THR A 902 15.46 16.26 -21.07
C THR A 902 14.63 17.49 -20.71
N MET A 903 13.48 17.67 -21.36
CA MET A 903 12.70 18.92 -21.27
C MET A 903 11.72 19.02 -20.08
N SER A 904 11.65 18.04 -19.15
CA SER A 904 10.53 18.06 -18.18
C SER A 904 10.61 17.13 -16.97
N LEU A 905 11.71 16.41 -16.75
CA LEU A 905 11.79 15.48 -15.62
C LEU A 905 12.37 16.18 -14.39
N SER A 906 11.88 15.81 -13.21
CA SER A 906 12.46 16.19 -11.92
C SER A 906 13.98 15.94 -11.92
N ARG A 907 14.73 16.81 -11.23
CA ARG A 907 16.20 16.73 -11.11
C ARG A 907 16.64 15.35 -10.62
N GLY A 908 17.80 14.87 -11.05
CA GLY A 908 18.31 13.56 -10.65
C GLY A 908 18.20 12.51 -11.76
N THR A 909 19.35 12.10 -12.29
CA THR A 909 19.49 11.03 -13.29
C THR A 909 20.59 10.08 -12.86
N VAL A 910 20.31 8.77 -12.89
CA VAL A 910 21.32 7.74 -12.62
C VAL A 910 22.38 7.78 -13.73
N ALA A 911 23.65 7.82 -13.36
CA ALA A 911 24.76 7.87 -14.30
C ALA A 911 25.90 6.95 -13.85
N HIS A 912 26.51 6.28 -14.83
CA HIS A 912 27.66 5.39 -14.64
C HIS A 912 28.89 5.99 -15.34
N ARG A 913 30.04 5.99 -14.65
CA ARG A 913 31.30 6.48 -15.23
C ARG A 913 32.00 5.34 -15.99
N ILE A 914 32.07 5.47 -17.31
CA ILE A 914 32.71 4.50 -18.20
C ILE A 914 34.22 4.68 -18.23
N GLY A 915 34.95 3.57 -18.29
CA GLY A 915 36.40 3.53 -18.44
C GLY A 915 37.18 3.71 -17.13
N VAL A 916 36.50 3.58 -15.99
CA VAL A 916 37.15 3.51 -14.68
C VAL A 916 37.88 2.17 -14.56
N GLY A 917 39.13 2.22 -14.12
CA GLY A 917 39.93 1.04 -13.84
C GLY A 917 41.31 1.45 -13.29
N PRO A 918 42.17 0.48 -12.92
CA PRO A 918 43.44 0.77 -12.26
C PRO A 918 44.38 1.69 -13.05
N ALA A 919 44.34 1.63 -14.39
CA ALA A 919 45.16 2.51 -15.24
C ALA A 919 44.54 3.92 -15.43
N SER A 920 43.24 4.07 -15.19
CA SER A 920 42.49 5.30 -15.41
C SER A 920 41.39 5.44 -14.35
N PRO A 921 41.74 5.75 -13.09
CA PRO A 921 40.76 5.81 -11.99
C PRO A 921 39.72 6.92 -12.18
N ALA A 922 40.01 7.95 -12.97
CA ALA A 922 39.05 9.03 -13.29
C ALA A 922 37.98 8.63 -14.32
N GLY A 923 38.19 7.51 -15.03
CA GLY A 923 37.38 7.13 -16.17
C GLY A 923 37.38 8.16 -17.32
N VAL A 924 36.57 7.89 -18.34
CA VAL A 924 36.55 8.63 -19.60
C VAL A 924 35.33 9.53 -19.71
N ARG A 925 34.12 8.97 -19.57
CA ARG A 925 32.86 9.69 -19.81
C ARG A 925 31.72 9.16 -18.95
N TRP A 926 30.64 9.94 -18.87
CA TRP A 926 29.39 9.51 -18.25
C TRP A 926 28.48 8.81 -19.26
N GLU A 927 27.86 7.73 -18.81
CA GLU A 927 26.71 7.09 -19.43
C GLU A 927 25.50 7.38 -18.55
N TYR A 928 24.58 8.21 -19.06
CA TYR A 928 23.36 8.56 -18.35
C TYR A 928 22.29 7.51 -18.62
N GLY A 929 21.68 6.98 -17.55
CA GLY A 929 20.56 6.05 -17.59
C GLY A 929 19.24 6.77 -17.34
N ILE A 930 18.45 6.21 -16.43
CA ILE A 930 17.08 6.64 -16.14
C ILE A 930 17.06 7.95 -15.36
N GLY A 931 16.22 8.89 -15.79
CA GLY A 931 15.89 10.13 -15.08
C GLY A 931 14.53 10.09 -14.40
N GLY A 932 14.11 11.19 -13.78
CA GLY A 932 12.77 11.28 -13.18
C GLY A 932 12.76 11.45 -11.66
N GLY A 933 13.77 12.10 -11.08
CA GLY A 933 13.73 12.46 -9.66
C GLY A 933 14.56 11.55 -8.76
N TRP A 934 15.65 10.95 -9.21
CA TRP A 934 16.51 10.15 -8.35
C TRP A 934 17.28 11.04 -7.35
N ASP A 935 17.43 10.61 -6.10
CA ASP A 935 18.17 11.41 -5.10
C ASP A 935 19.36 10.67 -4.48
N HIS A 936 19.32 9.34 -4.37
CA HIS A 936 20.45 8.56 -3.85
C HIS A 936 20.63 7.22 -4.58
N ILE A 937 21.86 6.72 -4.69
CA ILE A 937 22.20 5.42 -5.26
C ILE A 937 23.30 4.77 -4.42
N SER A 938 23.23 3.45 -4.23
CA SER A 938 24.28 2.65 -3.61
C SER A 938 24.55 1.40 -4.44
N VAL A 939 25.81 1.23 -4.84
CA VAL A 939 26.30 0.11 -5.68
C VAL A 939 27.31 -0.78 -4.97
N ARG A 940 27.43 -0.63 -3.66
CA ARG A 940 28.53 -1.21 -2.86
C ARG A 940 28.37 -2.72 -2.60
N GLY A 941 27.16 -3.26 -2.79
CA GLY A 941 26.91 -4.70 -2.79
C GLY A 941 27.29 -5.40 -4.10
N PHE A 942 27.43 -4.67 -5.22
CA PHE A 942 27.64 -5.29 -6.53
C PHE A 942 29.11 -5.58 -6.84
N PHE A 943 29.41 -6.86 -7.10
CA PHE A 943 30.74 -7.34 -7.47
C PHE A 943 30.70 -8.08 -8.83
N PRO A 944 31.32 -7.56 -9.90
CA PRO A 944 31.47 -8.28 -11.17
C PRO A 944 32.55 -9.37 -11.08
N ARG A 945 32.38 -10.50 -11.77
CA ARG A 945 33.34 -11.64 -11.75
C ARG A 945 34.67 -11.23 -12.41
N PRO A 946 35.85 -11.58 -11.84
CA PRO A 946 37.14 -11.26 -12.46
C PRO A 946 37.35 -12.03 -13.77
N PRO A 947 38.14 -11.51 -14.72
CA PRO A 947 38.50 -12.26 -15.93
C PRO A 947 39.21 -13.55 -15.55
N GLN A 948 38.76 -14.69 -16.09
CA GLN A 948 39.57 -15.90 -16.07
C GLN A 948 40.85 -15.59 -16.83
N VAL A 949 41.97 -15.56 -16.11
CA VAL A 949 43.28 -15.69 -16.74
C VAL A 949 43.28 -17.12 -17.27
N ASP A 950 43.25 -17.29 -18.59
CA ASP A 950 43.59 -18.57 -19.19
C ASP A 950 44.97 -18.93 -18.65
N GLU A 951 45.01 -19.88 -17.71
CA GLU A 951 46.25 -20.53 -17.33
C GLU A 951 46.79 -21.13 -18.62
N VAL A 952 47.77 -20.44 -19.21
CA VAL A 952 48.70 -21.04 -20.15
C VAL A 952 49.24 -22.24 -19.40
N GLN A 953 48.76 -23.43 -19.77
CA GLN A 953 49.24 -24.70 -19.27
C GLN A 953 50.76 -24.70 -19.47
N SER A 954 51.49 -24.44 -18.38
CA SER A 954 52.91 -24.71 -18.30
C SER A 954 53.04 -26.22 -18.43
N ALA A 955 53.46 -26.64 -19.63
CA ALA A 955 53.72 -28.02 -19.97
C ALA A 955 54.89 -28.55 -19.12
N ASP A 956 54.56 -29.21 -18.01
CA ASP A 956 55.42 -30.18 -17.35
C ASP A 956 54.65 -31.49 -17.25
N ASN A 957 54.68 -32.26 -18.34
CA ASN A 957 54.79 -33.71 -18.25
C ASN A 957 55.41 -34.22 -19.54
N LEU A 958 56.65 -34.71 -19.38
CA LEU A 958 57.33 -35.56 -20.34
C LEU A 958 56.48 -36.79 -20.63
N ASP A 959 56.20 -37.05 -21.90
CA ASP A 959 56.16 -38.42 -22.41
C ASP A 959 56.57 -38.44 -23.89
N LEU A 960 57.78 -38.98 -24.09
CA LEU A 960 58.30 -39.80 -25.19
C LEU A 960 57.69 -39.64 -26.60
N LEU A 961 58.50 -39.10 -27.52
CA LEU A 961 58.39 -39.24 -28.98
C LEU A 961 58.48 -40.72 -29.42
N PRO A 962 57.93 -41.09 -30.59
CA PRO A 962 58.73 -41.00 -31.82
C PRO A 962 57.98 -40.56 -33.09
N SER A 963 58.51 -39.48 -33.69
CA SER A 963 58.78 -39.20 -35.13
C SER A 963 57.68 -39.20 -36.22
N PRO A 964 57.89 -38.41 -37.30
CA PRO A 964 56.87 -37.94 -38.23
C PRO A 964 56.85 -38.76 -39.54
N ASP A 965 55.72 -38.76 -40.26
CA ASP A 965 55.76 -38.95 -41.71
C ASP A 965 54.55 -38.35 -42.45
N SER A 966 54.90 -37.47 -43.39
CA SER A 966 54.33 -37.19 -44.71
C SER A 966 52.81 -37.23 -44.95
N GLY A 967 52.26 -36.12 -45.48
CA GLY A 967 50.98 -36.17 -46.18
C GLY A 967 50.41 -34.83 -46.61
N SER A 968 50.89 -34.32 -47.73
CA SER A 968 50.31 -33.26 -48.56
C SER A 968 48.78 -33.25 -48.64
N ASN A 969 48.12 -32.08 -48.57
CA ASN A 969 47.59 -31.39 -49.77
C ASN A 969 46.61 -30.25 -49.43
N THR A 970 46.98 -29.08 -49.96
CA THR A 970 46.17 -28.11 -50.73
C THR A 970 45.03 -27.28 -50.11
N ARG A 971 45.20 -25.98 -50.40
CA ARG A 971 44.21 -24.95 -50.82
C ARG A 971 43.53 -24.18 -49.70
N SER A 972 44.01 -22.95 -49.44
CA SER A 972 43.56 -21.66 -50.03
C SER A 972 42.24 -21.22 -49.40
N THR A 973 42.03 -20.06 -48.81
CA THR A 973 42.60 -18.70 -48.94
C THR A 973 41.90 -17.92 -47.80
N GLU A 974 42.58 -17.22 -46.89
CA GLU A 974 42.71 -15.74 -46.90
C GLU A 974 41.53 -15.03 -47.61
N SER A 975 40.81 -14.05 -47.08
CA SER A 975 41.22 -12.95 -46.21
C SER A 975 40.04 -11.97 -46.07
N PHE A 976 39.86 -11.45 -44.85
CA PHE A 976 39.70 -10.04 -44.50
C PHE A 976 38.43 -9.20 -44.82
N SER A 977 38.21 -8.32 -43.84
CA SER A 977 37.55 -7.00 -43.84
C SER A 977 36.02 -7.01 -43.83
N ALA A 978 35.39 -6.66 -42.70
CA ALA A 978 35.26 -5.32 -42.12
C ALA A 978 34.62 -4.33 -43.09
N ILE A 979 33.40 -3.87 -42.79
CA ILE A 979 32.94 -2.50 -42.96
C ILE A 979 31.65 -2.32 -42.15
N ALA A 980 31.61 -1.17 -41.50
CA ALA A 980 30.55 -0.61 -40.68
C ALA A 980 29.14 -0.69 -41.28
N CYS A 981 28.16 -0.86 -40.40
CA CYS A 981 26.95 -0.05 -40.37
C CYS A 981 26.47 0.10 -38.93
#